data_AF-A0A2D8UUQ4-F1
#
_entry.id   AF-A0A2D8UUQ4-F1
#
_cell.length_a   1.000
_cell.length_b   1.000
_cell.length_c   1.000
_cell.angle_alpha   90.00
_cell.angle_beta   90.00
_cell.angle_gamma   90.00
#
_symmetry.space_group_name_H-M   'P 1'
#
loop_
_entity.id
_entity.type
_entity.pdbx_description
1 polymer ?
#
loop_
_entity_poly.entity_id
_entity_poly.type
_entity_poly.pdbx_seq_one_letter_code
_entity_poly.pdbx_strand_id
1 'polypeptide(L)'
;MPWMTFAEVRKGHSCQRVRDRLDESFPNVDDSKAFMNFDPLMHLVAEGVLSLSCLKSVLMMRLERQRGAGMFLKTCFRHLLILCVLLKAQVCPAAHLEDPHSSPVIHWQNGDFLHGQLVSADAEQIRWNSPLFETPIALHPLSLKEVRFPRQHPRPMGDFRIRTIFGDILHGPIHASDRDGLVIKHGRLGEVFVAYPHLYSVARTTFPMELADGGRFEDWLVALGGPVQNMSYRIYQTGALAAAFHPENLKASSLMHSGQFASSYFDLGLFQSEGGDVVVFEGDLDIQEAGIQTFQARCDGVGILFVDGKSCLEGFGDTVAGADLELSAGPHRLKLIYAHGGQRPDLRVWWSGVGFRNRSLVGTNRASGWHQDMLGHAHTYNNRSALFRPVDLPSNYEMEIELAGFSRPHFVLALTRNETVAEKASSFRLETLGQELMLHYSGRQESVMMMHENTSELCLRMTFDRDEGSLRFFHGNGKRIKEFEGLPLPAGPLGIYVRNAGESLTVRRCKVRSLLKSEAQTQSKASPVITFAESSSTMQQSEISPQAKFRGGGPDASVDVMADDLLRLDFPNHSLQVPDSEAWWCFGDGEQFYGDLVSMSDDHALLDVGFSDQASKLRTEGLTQLSFLHSPNLYVARQEARDKLDHPLARMRGRLVSGQTGAHPGWQPVGASKASGLRLNQATHIKVHRDHVAPSPSWDPKDFPSKIFTQKGDCFAARIDGLRDAQLIFESPFLTQQGIHIEQVQAIELHHVVPALNSETVSKAPAFMIQAIIDRQNGDSRTVEEMIQPLLDQSAYENPRDWTHLLIARNGDVLKGRWVEMNATHLIFATRVREQRFDRANIAGCIQVQSSKKEKPPEATQAMGLLLADGTQFFWEPQRTSVTDWYGDSPIYGQARVPFQRVMEITAGKRRLEHGLADYRSWIRSGFQSPDD
;
A
#
# COMPACT_ATOMS: atom_id res chain seq x y z
N MET A 1 -30.14 9.51 2.46
CA MET A 1 -31.28 10.38 2.09
C MET A 1 -30.92 11.15 0.82
N PRO A 2 -31.83 11.39 -0.14
CA PRO A 2 -31.45 12.02 -1.40
C PRO A 2 -31.30 13.54 -1.24
N TRP A 3 -30.28 14.08 -1.91
CA TRP A 3 -29.82 15.46 -1.86
C TRP A 3 -30.79 16.37 -2.64
N MET A 4 -31.08 17.58 -2.14
CA MET A 4 -31.87 18.56 -2.89
C MET A 4 -31.08 19.07 -4.09
N THR A 5 -31.69 19.01 -5.27
CA THR A 5 -31.08 19.51 -6.52
C THR A 5 -31.48 20.97 -6.79
N PHE A 6 -30.66 21.69 -7.54
CA PHE A 6 -30.87 23.10 -7.90
C PHE A 6 -32.24 23.37 -8.58
N ALA A 7 -32.84 22.34 -9.19
CA ALA A 7 -34.15 22.41 -9.82
C ALA A 7 -35.31 22.55 -8.81
N GLU A 8 -35.17 22.07 -7.58
CA GLU A 8 -36.23 22.07 -6.57
C GLU A 8 -36.39 23.44 -5.88
N VAL A 9 -35.31 24.24 -5.80
CA VAL A 9 -35.31 25.58 -5.21
C VAL A 9 -36.13 26.59 -6.04
N ARG A 10 -36.33 26.32 -7.34
CA ARG A 10 -37.00 27.25 -8.26
C ARG A 10 -38.53 27.25 -8.16
N LYS A 11 -39.14 26.24 -7.52
CA LYS A 11 -40.58 26.17 -7.28
C LYS A 11 -40.82 26.55 -5.82
N GLY A 12 -41.50 27.68 -5.57
CA GLY A 12 -41.65 28.37 -4.28
C GLY A 12 -42.23 27.61 -3.07
N HIS A 13 -42.28 26.28 -3.10
CA HIS A 13 -42.66 25.42 -1.97
C HIS A 13 -41.51 25.15 -0.97
N SER A 14 -40.26 25.54 -1.29
CA SER A 14 -39.08 25.21 -0.47
C SER A 14 -38.84 26.13 0.73
N CYS A 15 -39.38 27.35 0.74
CA CYS A 15 -39.21 28.27 1.88
C CYS A 15 -40.02 27.83 3.11
N GLN A 16 -41.14 27.13 2.93
CA GLN A 16 -41.99 26.66 4.02
C GLN A 16 -41.30 25.53 4.81
N ARG A 17 -40.79 24.49 4.12
CA ARG A 17 -40.12 23.34 4.77
C ARG A 17 -38.86 23.68 5.56
N VAL A 18 -38.09 24.66 5.08
CA VAL A 18 -36.89 25.16 5.79
C VAL A 18 -37.31 25.96 7.03
N ARG A 19 -38.43 26.67 6.95
CA ARG A 19 -39.00 27.42 8.07
C ARG A 19 -39.58 26.47 9.13
N ASP A 20 -40.34 25.47 8.72
CA ASP A 20 -40.94 24.46 9.60
C ASP A 20 -39.86 23.72 10.42
N ARG A 21 -38.71 23.39 9.83
CA ARG A 21 -37.57 22.76 10.55
C ARG A 21 -36.78 23.72 11.44
N LEU A 22 -36.72 25.01 11.10
CA LEU A 22 -36.09 26.01 11.95
C LEU A 22 -36.94 26.27 13.21
N ASP A 23 -38.28 26.23 13.06
CA ASP A 23 -39.22 26.35 14.17
C ASP A 23 -39.19 25.10 15.08
N GLU A 24 -39.00 23.90 14.52
CA GLU A 24 -38.78 22.67 15.30
C GLU A 24 -37.47 22.69 16.10
N SER A 25 -36.38 23.19 15.51
CA SER A 25 -35.06 23.22 16.16
C SER A 25 -34.87 24.40 17.12
N PHE A 26 -35.61 25.50 16.96
CA PHE A 26 -35.46 26.73 17.76
C PHE A 26 -36.82 27.39 18.09
N PRO A 27 -37.67 26.76 18.93
CA PRO A 27 -39.07 27.16 19.14
C PRO A 27 -39.31 28.50 19.87
N ASN A 28 -38.26 29.25 20.24
CA ASN A 28 -38.36 30.48 21.06
C ASN A 28 -37.57 31.68 20.49
N VAL A 29 -37.23 31.69 19.19
CA VAL A 29 -36.51 32.83 18.60
C VAL A 29 -37.49 33.71 17.82
N ASP A 30 -37.60 34.97 18.25
CA ASP A 30 -38.49 35.98 17.67
C ASP A 30 -38.26 36.14 16.15
N ASP A 31 -39.34 35.97 15.38
CA ASP A 31 -39.41 35.61 13.94
C ASP A 31 -38.78 36.66 12.99
N SER A 32 -38.45 37.84 13.52
CA SER A 32 -37.82 38.94 12.77
C SER A 32 -36.29 39.01 12.89
N LYS A 33 -35.67 38.30 13.85
CA LYS A 33 -34.23 38.36 14.11
C LYS A 33 -33.47 37.05 13.83
N ALA A 34 -34.13 35.90 13.86
CA ALA A 34 -33.50 34.60 13.59
C ALA A 34 -32.95 34.49 12.15
N PHE A 35 -33.69 35.01 11.17
CA PHE A 35 -33.33 34.96 9.74
C PHE A 35 -32.17 35.88 9.33
N MET A 36 -31.71 36.72 10.25
CA MET A 36 -30.62 37.69 10.09
C MET A 36 -29.27 37.20 10.65
N ASN A 37 -29.25 36.17 11.51
CA ASN A 37 -28.02 35.65 12.09
C ASN A 37 -27.39 34.56 11.21
N PHE A 38 -26.06 34.58 11.07
CA PHE A 38 -25.28 33.70 10.20
C PHE A 38 -25.07 32.31 10.84
N ASP A 39 -25.05 32.22 12.17
CA ASP A 39 -24.76 31.00 12.92
C ASP A 39 -25.73 29.84 12.69
N PRO A 40 -27.07 30.03 12.62
CA PRO A 40 -28.01 28.94 12.35
C PRO A 40 -27.82 28.32 10.95
N LEU A 41 -27.44 29.13 9.96
CA LEU A 41 -27.19 28.67 8.60
C LEU A 41 -25.89 27.85 8.50
N MET A 42 -24.88 28.20 9.29
CA MET A 42 -23.63 27.44 9.35
C MET A 42 -23.80 26.12 10.09
N HIS A 43 -24.66 26.06 11.12
CA HIS A 43 -24.99 24.80 11.80
C HIS A 43 -25.65 23.79 10.85
N LEU A 44 -26.53 24.26 9.96
CA LEU A 44 -27.17 23.42 8.93
C LEU A 44 -26.22 22.93 7.83
N VAL A 45 -25.13 23.65 7.56
CA VAL A 45 -24.05 23.18 6.67
C VAL A 45 -23.18 22.14 7.38
N ALA A 46 -22.87 22.36 8.67
CA ALA A 46 -22.10 21.42 9.48
C ALA A 46 -22.83 20.07 9.69
N GLU A 47 -24.15 20.10 9.80
CA GLU A 47 -25.01 18.89 9.87
C GLU A 47 -25.30 18.26 8.50
N GLY A 48 -24.74 18.78 7.40
CA GLY A 48 -24.91 18.23 6.05
C GLY A 48 -26.29 18.41 5.44
N VAL A 49 -27.13 19.28 6.02
CA VAL A 49 -28.51 19.55 5.58
C VAL A 49 -28.54 20.55 4.41
N LEU A 50 -27.55 21.44 4.31
CA LEU A 50 -27.42 22.46 3.26
C LEU A 50 -26.06 22.36 2.56
N SER A 51 -26.06 22.26 1.23
CA SER A 51 -24.82 22.31 0.45
C SER A 51 -24.28 23.75 0.34
N LEU A 52 -22.96 23.91 0.24
CA LEU A 52 -22.31 25.21 0.05
C LEU A 52 -22.80 25.92 -1.24
N SER A 53 -23.16 25.16 -2.28
CA SER A 53 -23.72 25.72 -3.53
C SER A 53 -25.12 26.31 -3.32
N CYS A 54 -25.92 25.71 -2.43
CA CYS A 54 -27.23 26.20 -2.06
C CYS A 54 -27.12 27.46 -1.17
N LEU A 55 -26.20 27.47 -0.20
CA LEU A 55 -25.90 28.65 0.62
C LEU A 55 -25.46 29.85 -0.23
N LYS A 56 -24.58 29.61 -1.22
CA LYS A 56 -24.14 30.63 -2.20
C LYS A 56 -25.32 31.20 -2.98
N SER A 57 -26.26 30.37 -3.40
CA SER A 57 -27.43 30.79 -4.18
C SER A 57 -28.44 31.59 -3.37
N VAL A 58 -28.65 31.22 -2.10
CA VAL A 58 -29.48 31.98 -1.14
C VAL A 58 -28.86 33.34 -0.85
N LEU A 59 -27.54 33.42 -0.67
CA LEU A 59 -26.81 34.67 -0.47
C LEU A 59 -26.85 35.57 -1.72
N MET A 60 -26.73 34.99 -2.92
CA MET A 60 -26.81 35.73 -4.19
C MET A 60 -28.22 36.28 -4.46
N MET A 61 -29.28 35.51 -4.22
CA MET A 61 -30.66 36.01 -4.31
C MET A 61 -30.95 37.15 -3.32
N ARG A 62 -30.30 37.15 -2.13
CA ARG A 62 -30.42 38.24 -1.14
C ARG A 62 -29.69 39.51 -1.60
N LEU A 63 -28.54 39.38 -2.28
CA LEU A 63 -27.77 40.51 -2.84
C LEU A 63 -28.52 41.21 -3.99
N GLU A 64 -29.27 40.47 -4.80
CA GLU A 64 -30.06 41.04 -5.89
C GLU A 64 -31.29 41.83 -5.41
N ARG A 65 -31.86 41.48 -4.24
CA ARG A 65 -33.03 42.19 -3.65
C ARG A 65 -32.69 43.48 -2.90
N GLN A 66 -31.42 43.78 -2.64
CA GLN A 66 -30.99 44.94 -1.85
C GLN A 66 -30.14 45.91 -2.70
N ARG A 67 -30.73 46.44 -3.78
CA ARG A 67 -30.19 47.62 -4.47
C ARG A 67 -30.54 48.88 -3.68
N GLY A 68 -29.79 49.18 -2.62
CA GLY A 68 -30.03 50.42 -1.86
C GLY A 68 -29.31 50.60 -0.53
N ALA A 69 -28.05 50.18 -0.34
CA ALA A 69 -27.25 50.65 0.81
C ALA A 69 -25.74 50.40 0.58
N GLY A 70 -25.01 51.43 0.11
CA GLY A 70 -23.59 51.35 -0.25
C GLY A 70 -22.60 51.12 0.90
N MET A 71 -23.05 51.13 2.16
CA MET A 71 -22.17 50.98 3.34
C MET A 71 -22.11 49.52 3.86
N PHE A 72 -23.15 48.71 3.63
CA PHE A 72 -23.17 47.28 4.00
C PHE A 72 -22.40 46.40 3.00
N LEU A 73 -22.37 46.78 1.73
CA LEU A 73 -21.72 46.02 0.66
C LEU A 73 -20.19 45.91 0.88
N LYS A 74 -19.54 46.94 1.44
CA LYS A 74 -18.09 46.92 1.72
C LYS A 74 -17.73 46.00 2.89
N THR A 75 -18.61 45.91 3.89
CA THR A 75 -18.42 45.04 5.06
C THR A 75 -18.64 43.57 4.68
N CYS A 76 -19.70 43.28 3.89
CA CYS A 76 -19.94 41.93 3.37
C CYS A 76 -18.85 41.50 2.37
N PHE A 77 -18.33 42.40 1.52
CA PHE A 77 -17.22 42.07 0.62
C PHE A 77 -15.92 41.83 1.39
N ARG A 78 -15.63 42.59 2.46
CA ARG A 78 -14.49 42.31 3.36
C ARG A 78 -14.63 40.96 4.06
N HIS A 79 -15.81 40.62 4.57
CA HIS A 79 -16.05 39.32 5.23
C HIS A 79 -16.06 38.17 4.22
N LEU A 80 -16.55 38.36 2.99
CA LEU A 80 -16.47 37.38 1.91
C LEU A 80 -15.02 37.18 1.43
N LEU A 81 -14.22 38.25 1.38
CA LEU A 81 -12.79 38.17 1.05
C LEU A 81 -12.02 37.46 2.18
N ILE A 82 -12.32 37.77 3.45
CA ILE A 82 -11.78 37.07 4.61
C ILE A 82 -12.23 35.60 4.61
N LEU A 83 -13.48 35.30 4.24
CA LEU A 83 -13.98 33.93 4.09
C LEU A 83 -13.31 33.22 2.91
N CYS A 84 -13.04 33.88 1.78
CA CYS A 84 -12.28 33.31 0.66
C CYS A 84 -10.79 33.11 0.98
N VAL A 85 -10.21 33.98 1.82
CA VAL A 85 -8.83 33.84 2.31
C VAL A 85 -8.74 32.75 3.38
N LEU A 86 -9.74 32.63 4.27
CA LEU A 86 -9.86 31.55 5.24
C LEU A 86 -10.22 30.22 4.56
N LEU A 87 -11.05 30.21 3.52
CA LEU A 87 -11.35 29.03 2.70
C LEU A 87 -10.14 28.60 1.85
N LYS A 88 -9.28 29.54 1.40
CA LYS A 88 -7.97 29.17 0.81
C LYS A 88 -6.93 28.74 1.85
N ALA A 89 -7.06 29.21 3.10
CA ALA A 89 -6.18 28.82 4.21
C ALA A 89 -6.68 27.54 4.95
N GLN A 90 -7.92 27.11 4.74
CA GLN A 90 -8.54 25.93 5.38
C GLN A 90 -8.86 24.78 4.42
N VAL A 91 -8.22 24.72 3.25
CA VAL A 91 -8.00 23.43 2.57
C VAL A 91 -6.59 22.93 2.91
N CYS A 92 -6.28 22.84 4.20
CA CYS A 92 -5.63 21.64 4.68
C CYS A 92 -6.77 20.84 5.30
N PRO A 93 -7.21 19.71 4.70
CA PRO A 93 -7.80 18.71 5.55
C PRO A 93 -6.74 18.46 6.63
N ALA A 94 -7.13 18.62 7.89
CA ALA A 94 -6.38 18.00 8.96
C ALA A 94 -6.23 16.55 8.52
N ALA A 95 -5.01 16.14 8.20
CA ALA A 95 -4.71 14.79 7.81
C ALA A 95 -5.01 13.92 9.04
N HIS A 96 -6.28 13.54 9.18
CA HIS A 96 -6.58 12.16 9.53
C HIS A 96 -5.66 11.34 8.65
N LEU A 97 -5.01 10.34 9.23
CA LEU A 97 -4.32 9.29 8.50
C LEU A 97 -5.37 8.63 7.59
N GLU A 98 -5.65 9.27 6.46
CA GLU A 98 -6.34 8.68 5.34
C GLU A 98 -5.50 7.48 4.95
N ASP A 99 -6.19 6.38 4.69
CA ASP A 99 -5.63 5.12 4.24
C ASP A 99 -4.44 5.40 3.29
N PRO A 100 -3.22 4.86 3.53
CA PRO A 100 -2.07 5.03 2.64
C PRO A 100 -2.37 4.72 1.17
N HIS A 101 -3.47 4.00 0.90
CA HIS A 101 -3.98 3.68 -0.43
C HIS A 101 -4.80 4.80 -1.12
N SER A 102 -5.14 5.90 -0.45
CA SER A 102 -5.99 6.99 -1.00
C SER A 102 -5.22 8.16 -1.62
N SER A 103 -3.91 8.26 -1.39
CA SER A 103 -3.08 9.37 -1.89
C SER A 103 -2.01 8.90 -2.89
N PRO A 104 -1.73 9.70 -3.94
CA PRO A 104 -0.60 9.43 -4.82
C PRO A 104 0.73 9.30 -4.07
N VAL A 105 1.62 8.46 -4.58
CA VAL A 105 2.97 8.23 -4.03
C VAL A 105 4.01 8.26 -5.14
N ILE A 106 5.10 8.96 -4.91
CA ILE A 106 6.26 8.97 -5.81
C ILE A 106 7.35 8.05 -5.24
N HIS A 107 7.99 7.28 -6.12
CA HIS A 107 9.04 6.32 -5.79
C HIS A 107 10.34 6.67 -6.53
N TRP A 108 11.46 6.58 -5.82
CA TRP A 108 12.81 6.77 -6.39
C TRP A 108 13.43 5.44 -6.83
N GLN A 109 14.44 5.54 -7.69
CA GLN A 109 15.24 4.38 -8.15
C GLN A 109 15.95 3.64 -7.00
N ASN A 110 16.21 4.32 -5.88
CA ASN A 110 16.88 3.77 -4.70
C ASN A 110 15.92 3.12 -3.67
N GLY A 111 14.63 2.99 -4.02
CA GLY A 111 13.59 2.42 -3.17
C GLY A 111 12.93 3.40 -2.19
N ASP A 112 13.32 4.67 -2.19
CA ASP A 112 12.69 5.70 -1.38
C ASP A 112 11.26 6.03 -1.89
N PHE A 113 10.41 6.57 -1.02
CA PHE A 113 9.05 6.98 -1.37
C PHE A 113 8.57 8.22 -0.63
N LEU A 114 7.60 8.93 -1.23
CA LEU A 114 6.93 10.10 -0.66
C LEU A 114 5.47 10.19 -1.10
N HIS A 115 4.54 10.20 -0.15
CA HIS A 115 3.13 10.47 -0.41
C HIS A 115 2.86 11.96 -0.61
N GLY A 116 1.90 12.29 -1.46
CA GLY A 116 1.50 13.66 -1.75
C GLY A 116 0.62 13.78 -2.99
N GLN A 117 0.75 14.90 -3.68
CA GLN A 117 0.02 15.23 -4.89
C GLN A 117 0.96 15.81 -5.93
N LEU A 118 0.79 15.39 -7.17
CA LEU A 118 1.41 16.02 -8.32
C LEU A 118 0.81 17.41 -8.52
N VAL A 119 1.65 18.43 -8.71
CA VAL A 119 1.23 19.82 -9.00
C VAL A 119 1.45 20.17 -10.47
N SER A 120 2.62 19.79 -10.99
CA SER A 120 2.97 19.95 -12.40
C SER A 120 4.18 19.09 -12.70
N ALA A 121 4.40 18.79 -13.97
CA ALA A 121 5.66 18.18 -14.41
C ALA A 121 6.01 18.60 -15.84
N ASP A 122 7.28 18.55 -16.15
CA ASP A 122 7.86 18.69 -17.49
C ASP A 122 9.06 17.74 -17.61
N ALA A 123 9.78 17.80 -18.72
CA ALA A 123 10.94 16.95 -18.98
C ALA A 123 12.08 17.11 -17.95
N GLU A 124 12.19 18.26 -17.27
CA GLU A 124 13.29 18.58 -16.36
C GLU A 124 12.90 18.45 -14.88
N GLN A 125 11.62 18.63 -14.54
CA GLN A 125 11.16 18.70 -13.15
C GLN A 125 9.75 18.16 -12.93
N ILE A 126 9.57 17.50 -11.78
CA ILE A 126 8.28 17.13 -11.20
C ILE A 126 8.08 17.93 -9.92
N ARG A 127 7.00 18.71 -9.87
CA ARG A 127 6.60 19.47 -8.69
C ARG A 127 5.62 18.66 -7.87
N TRP A 128 6.03 18.32 -6.66
CA TRP A 128 5.28 17.44 -5.77
C TRP A 128 4.92 18.15 -4.46
N ASN A 129 3.64 18.19 -4.14
CA ASN A 129 3.14 18.74 -2.89
C ASN A 129 2.90 17.63 -1.88
N SER A 130 3.56 17.69 -0.73
CA SER A 130 3.37 16.70 0.34
C SER A 130 3.12 17.41 1.66
N PRO A 131 2.23 16.88 2.52
CA PRO A 131 1.94 17.49 3.83
C PRO A 131 3.16 17.55 4.75
N LEU A 132 4.24 16.83 4.44
CA LEU A 132 5.51 16.89 5.18
C LEU A 132 6.29 18.20 5.00
N PHE A 133 6.02 18.93 3.92
CA PHE A 133 6.82 20.08 3.52
C PHE A 133 6.01 21.37 3.53
N GLU A 134 6.67 22.49 3.83
CA GLU A 134 6.06 23.82 3.79
C GLU A 134 5.70 24.24 2.36
N THR A 135 6.55 23.87 1.39
CA THR A 135 6.35 24.18 -0.03
C THR A 135 6.55 22.93 -0.91
N PRO A 136 5.92 22.87 -2.10
CA PRO A 136 6.12 21.77 -3.04
C PRO A 136 7.61 21.63 -3.43
N ILE A 137 8.08 20.38 -3.44
CA ILE A 137 9.45 20.05 -3.85
C ILE A 137 9.52 19.88 -5.37
N ALA A 138 10.65 20.27 -5.97
CA ALA A 138 10.91 20.09 -7.40
C ALA A 138 11.98 19.00 -7.58
N LEU A 139 11.62 17.91 -8.23
CA LEU A 139 12.40 16.68 -8.37
C LEU A 139 12.77 16.42 -9.84
N HIS A 140 14.01 16.02 -10.11
CA HIS A 140 14.42 15.65 -11.46
C HIS A 140 13.88 14.25 -11.85
N PRO A 141 13.19 14.07 -13.00
CA PRO A 141 12.62 12.78 -13.43
C PRO A 141 13.60 11.60 -13.40
N LEU A 142 14.85 11.79 -13.87
CA LEU A 142 15.90 10.75 -13.81
C LEU A 142 16.20 10.16 -12.43
N SER A 143 15.85 10.86 -11.33
CA SER A 143 16.03 10.32 -9.97
C SER A 143 14.89 9.37 -9.56
N LEU A 144 13.81 9.36 -10.32
CA LEU A 144 12.56 8.71 -10.00
C LEU A 144 12.42 7.40 -10.76
N LYS A 145 11.68 6.48 -10.15
CA LYS A 145 11.29 5.22 -10.75
C LYS A 145 9.86 5.30 -11.29
N GLU A 146 8.93 5.77 -10.46
CA GLU A 146 7.52 5.84 -10.81
C GLU A 146 6.72 6.79 -9.92
N VAL A 147 5.57 7.23 -10.40
CA VAL A 147 4.48 7.82 -9.62
C VAL A 147 3.28 6.87 -9.69
N ARG A 148 2.71 6.54 -8.54
CA ARG A 148 1.51 5.72 -8.42
C ARG A 148 0.36 6.56 -7.90
N PHE A 149 -0.81 6.38 -8.49
CA PHE A 149 -2.03 7.09 -8.15
C PHE A 149 -3.05 6.14 -7.50
N PRO A 150 -4.04 6.67 -6.75
CA PRO A 150 -5.06 5.86 -6.09
C PRO A 150 -5.81 4.95 -7.06
N ARG A 151 -6.14 3.75 -6.59
CA ARG A 151 -6.72 2.70 -7.43
C ARG A 151 -8.12 3.06 -7.89
N GLN A 152 -8.29 3.09 -9.21
CA GLN A 152 -9.58 2.97 -9.87
C GLN A 152 -9.39 1.98 -11.01
N HIS A 153 -10.25 0.99 -11.14
CA HIS A 153 -10.17 -0.04 -12.18
C HIS A 153 -11.47 -0.07 -13.00
N PRO A 154 -11.87 1.03 -13.65
CA PRO A 154 -13.01 1.00 -14.56
C PRO A 154 -12.76 -0.05 -15.64
N ARG A 155 -13.81 -0.70 -16.16
CA ARG A 155 -13.66 -1.55 -17.34
C ARG A 155 -13.27 -0.70 -18.55
N PRO A 156 -12.54 -1.26 -19.54
CA PRO A 156 -12.26 -0.60 -20.81
C PRO A 156 -13.52 0.07 -21.39
N MET A 157 -13.45 1.35 -21.74
CA MET A 157 -14.54 2.06 -22.40
C MET A 157 -14.21 2.22 -23.89
N GLY A 158 -15.12 1.79 -24.76
CA GLY A 158 -14.97 1.93 -26.22
C GLY A 158 -15.11 0.60 -26.97
N ASP A 159 -15.47 0.70 -28.24
CA ASP A 159 -15.86 -0.47 -29.05
C ASP A 159 -14.66 -1.29 -29.52
N PHE A 160 -13.50 -0.64 -29.68
CA PHE A 160 -12.26 -1.27 -30.14
C PHE A 160 -11.10 -1.02 -29.18
N ARG A 161 -10.26 -2.04 -29.07
CA ARG A 161 -8.90 -1.97 -28.56
C ARG A 161 -7.94 -1.86 -29.74
N ILE A 162 -7.19 -0.76 -29.76
CA ILE A 162 -6.14 -0.47 -30.75
C ILE A 162 -4.79 -0.65 -30.08
N ARG A 163 -3.94 -1.50 -30.65
CA ARG A 163 -2.53 -1.65 -30.24
C ARG A 163 -1.62 -1.09 -31.33
N THR A 164 -0.66 -0.25 -30.95
CA THR A 164 0.35 0.29 -31.88
C THR A 164 1.58 -0.61 -31.94
N ILE A 165 2.45 -0.40 -32.94
CA ILE A 165 3.75 -1.07 -33.02
C ILE A 165 4.69 -0.66 -31.87
N PHE A 166 4.46 0.49 -31.24
CA PHE A 166 5.24 1.01 -30.12
C PHE A 166 4.79 0.43 -28.77
N GLY A 167 3.71 -0.36 -28.75
CA GLY A 167 3.20 -1.03 -27.55
C GLY A 167 2.06 -0.28 -26.86
N ASP A 168 1.65 0.89 -27.33
CA ASP A 168 0.50 1.62 -26.81
C ASP A 168 -0.79 0.80 -26.95
N ILE A 169 -1.71 1.01 -26.03
CA ILE A 169 -3.05 0.42 -26.01
C ILE A 169 -4.06 1.56 -25.83
N LEU A 170 -4.90 1.77 -26.83
CA LEU A 170 -5.97 2.76 -26.82
C LEU A 170 -7.33 2.07 -26.88
N HIS A 171 -8.34 2.64 -26.22
CA HIS A 171 -9.72 2.17 -26.34
C HIS A 171 -10.61 3.27 -26.92
N GLY A 172 -11.40 2.92 -27.95
CA GLY A 172 -12.31 3.88 -28.54
C GLY A 172 -12.97 3.43 -29.85
N PRO A 173 -14.05 4.10 -30.26
CA PRO A 173 -14.67 3.87 -31.56
C PRO A 173 -13.77 4.39 -32.70
N ILE A 174 -13.76 3.64 -33.80
CA ILE A 174 -13.19 4.09 -35.07
C ILE A 174 -14.19 5.07 -35.70
N HIS A 175 -13.78 6.32 -35.86
CA HIS A 175 -14.62 7.39 -36.42
C HIS A 175 -14.56 7.42 -37.94
N ALA A 176 -13.36 7.23 -38.51
CA ALA A 176 -13.14 7.18 -39.95
C ALA A 176 -11.88 6.38 -40.30
N SER A 177 -11.74 5.98 -41.56
CA SER A 177 -10.46 5.64 -42.19
C SER A 177 -10.26 6.44 -43.47
N ASP A 178 -9.00 6.59 -43.84
CA ASP A 178 -8.60 6.96 -45.19
C ASP A 178 -7.48 6.03 -45.70
N ARG A 179 -6.71 6.48 -46.69
CA ARG A 179 -5.64 5.67 -47.30
C ARG A 179 -4.43 5.48 -46.39
N ASP A 180 -4.25 6.35 -45.41
CA ASP A 180 -3.02 6.48 -44.66
C ASP A 180 -3.18 5.97 -43.22
N GLY A 181 -4.40 5.95 -42.67
CA GLY A 181 -4.64 5.44 -41.33
C GLY A 181 -6.09 5.44 -40.84
N LEU A 182 -6.22 5.34 -39.52
CA LEU A 182 -7.49 5.35 -38.79
C LEU A 182 -7.63 6.63 -37.98
N VAL A 183 -8.84 7.19 -37.96
CA VAL A 183 -9.25 8.27 -37.05
C VAL A 183 -10.04 7.66 -35.91
N ILE A 184 -9.53 7.78 -34.69
CA ILE A 184 -10.10 7.23 -33.47
C ILE A 184 -10.67 8.40 -32.66
N LYS A 185 -11.93 8.28 -32.23
CA LYS A 185 -12.53 9.24 -31.29
C LYS A 185 -12.29 8.78 -29.86
N HIS A 186 -11.13 9.12 -29.33
CA HIS A 186 -10.62 8.68 -28.05
C HIS A 186 -11.13 9.54 -26.88
N GLY A 187 -11.51 8.90 -25.76
CA GLY A 187 -12.05 9.60 -24.60
C GLY A 187 -11.07 10.59 -23.95
N ARG A 188 -9.76 10.28 -23.99
CA ARG A 188 -8.71 11.08 -23.32
C ARG A 188 -7.92 12.00 -24.24
N LEU A 189 -7.79 11.62 -25.50
CA LEU A 189 -6.96 12.30 -26.49
C LEU A 189 -7.78 13.15 -27.45
N GLY A 190 -9.12 13.00 -27.44
CA GLY A 190 -9.97 13.58 -28.46
C GLY A 190 -9.87 12.79 -29.75
N GLU A 191 -9.81 13.48 -30.88
CA GLU A 191 -9.67 12.82 -32.18
C GLU A 191 -8.20 12.56 -32.50
N VAL A 192 -7.85 11.30 -32.75
CA VAL A 192 -6.46 10.85 -32.97
C VAL A 192 -6.38 10.13 -34.30
N PHE A 193 -5.45 10.55 -35.15
CA PHE A 193 -5.08 9.82 -36.35
C PHE A 193 -3.91 8.88 -36.05
N VAL A 194 -4.05 7.60 -36.40
CA VAL A 194 -2.99 6.60 -36.29
C VAL A 194 -2.73 6.01 -37.67
N ALA A 195 -1.52 6.24 -38.19
CA ALA A 195 -1.12 5.74 -39.50
C ALA A 195 -1.08 4.21 -39.54
N TYR A 196 -1.42 3.60 -40.67
CA TYR A 196 -1.39 2.14 -40.83
C TYR A 196 -0.05 1.49 -40.45
N PRO A 197 1.11 2.04 -40.85
CA PRO A 197 2.40 1.50 -40.43
C PRO A 197 2.60 1.45 -38.91
N HIS A 198 1.90 2.28 -38.14
CA HIS A 198 1.99 2.35 -36.69
C HIS A 198 1.02 1.40 -35.97
N LEU A 199 0.13 0.70 -36.68
CA LEU A 199 -0.84 -0.23 -36.09
C LEU A 199 -0.28 -1.64 -35.99
N TYR A 200 -0.44 -2.29 -34.84
CA TYR A 200 -0.11 -3.70 -34.63
C TYR A 200 -1.35 -4.59 -34.74
N SER A 201 -2.44 -4.19 -34.08
CA SER A 201 -3.76 -4.81 -34.22
C SER A 201 -4.87 -3.88 -33.76
N VAL A 202 -6.07 -4.10 -34.30
CA VAL A 202 -7.31 -3.48 -33.86
C VAL A 202 -8.32 -4.60 -33.66
N ALA A 203 -8.94 -4.70 -32.50
CA ALA A 203 -9.93 -5.74 -32.23
C ALA A 203 -11.07 -5.18 -31.38
N ARG A 204 -12.26 -5.74 -31.51
CA ARG A 204 -13.36 -5.37 -30.61
C ARG A 204 -12.98 -5.59 -29.15
N THR A 205 -13.37 -4.63 -28.31
CA THR A 205 -13.22 -4.75 -26.85
C THR A 205 -14.11 -5.88 -26.32
N THR A 206 -15.30 -6.03 -26.88
CA THR A 206 -16.24 -7.13 -26.61
C THR A 206 -16.65 -7.76 -27.93
N PHE A 207 -16.42 -9.06 -28.07
CA PHE A 207 -16.78 -9.76 -29.30
C PHE A 207 -18.26 -10.16 -29.30
N PRO A 208 -18.92 -10.18 -30.48
CA PRO A 208 -20.14 -10.95 -30.66
C PRO A 208 -19.88 -12.42 -30.30
N MET A 209 -20.86 -13.09 -29.68
CA MET A 209 -20.75 -14.50 -29.28
C MET A 209 -19.56 -14.80 -28.34
N GLU A 210 -19.17 -13.82 -27.51
CA GLU A 210 -18.17 -14.00 -26.46
C GLU A 210 -18.71 -14.96 -25.38
N LEU A 211 -17.91 -15.97 -25.07
CA LEU A 211 -18.22 -17.04 -24.11
C LEU A 211 -17.54 -16.79 -22.75
N ALA A 212 -16.37 -16.14 -22.77
CA ALA A 212 -15.59 -15.85 -21.58
C ALA A 212 -14.65 -14.65 -21.78
N ASP A 213 -14.46 -13.88 -20.72
CA ASP A 213 -13.40 -12.90 -20.56
C ASP A 213 -12.74 -13.09 -19.19
N GLY A 214 -11.43 -13.30 -19.18
CA GLY A 214 -10.59 -13.43 -17.99
C GLY A 214 -9.54 -12.32 -17.91
N GLY A 215 -9.84 -11.13 -18.43
CA GLY A 215 -8.95 -9.97 -18.36
C GLY A 215 -8.82 -9.34 -16.97
N ARG A 216 -9.78 -9.58 -16.04
CA ARG A 216 -9.73 -9.03 -14.67
C ARG A 216 -9.62 -10.15 -13.64
N PHE A 217 -9.05 -9.85 -12.48
CA PHE A 217 -8.88 -10.83 -11.40
C PHE A 217 -10.23 -11.40 -10.90
N GLU A 218 -11.26 -10.57 -10.84
CA GLU A 218 -12.63 -10.96 -10.43
C GLU A 218 -13.29 -12.00 -11.34
N ASP A 219 -12.78 -12.17 -12.57
CA ASP A 219 -13.30 -13.13 -13.55
C ASP A 219 -12.80 -14.57 -13.31
N TRP A 220 -11.91 -14.76 -12.33
CA TRP A 220 -11.24 -16.03 -12.06
C TRP A 220 -11.62 -16.61 -10.71
N LEU A 221 -11.80 -17.93 -10.67
CA LEU A 221 -11.78 -18.69 -9.43
C LEU A 221 -10.34 -19.09 -9.11
N VAL A 222 -9.95 -18.99 -7.85
CA VAL A 222 -8.62 -19.44 -7.41
C VAL A 222 -8.64 -20.94 -7.18
N ALA A 223 -7.61 -21.64 -7.68
CA ALA A 223 -7.39 -23.06 -7.43
C ALA A 223 -6.43 -23.23 -6.23
N LEU A 224 -6.95 -23.67 -5.10
CA LEU A 224 -6.22 -23.74 -3.83
C LEU A 224 -5.63 -25.13 -3.55
N GLY A 225 -5.76 -26.07 -4.48
CA GLY A 225 -5.04 -27.35 -4.46
C GLY A 225 -5.66 -28.43 -3.59
N GLY A 226 -7.00 -28.46 -3.47
CA GLY A 226 -7.74 -29.50 -2.75
C GLY A 226 -8.56 -30.44 -3.65
N PRO A 227 -9.06 -31.55 -3.10
CA PRO A 227 -9.75 -32.58 -3.88
C PRO A 227 -11.17 -32.18 -4.31
N VAL A 228 -11.81 -31.26 -3.60
CA VAL A 228 -13.17 -30.82 -3.91
C VAL A 228 -13.11 -29.63 -4.86
N GLN A 229 -13.71 -29.79 -6.03
CA GLN A 229 -13.75 -28.83 -7.13
C GLN A 229 -15.03 -27.97 -7.03
N ASN A 230 -15.07 -26.82 -7.72
CA ASN A 230 -16.22 -25.90 -7.74
C ASN A 230 -16.75 -25.60 -6.32
N MET A 231 -15.83 -25.39 -5.39
CA MET A 231 -16.17 -25.24 -3.98
C MET A 231 -16.86 -23.91 -3.74
N SER A 232 -17.98 -23.94 -3.06
CA SER A 232 -18.60 -22.78 -2.43
C SER A 232 -18.68 -23.00 -0.94
N TYR A 233 -18.55 -21.93 -0.17
CA TYR A 233 -18.72 -21.96 1.27
C TYR A 233 -19.64 -20.85 1.74
N ARG A 234 -20.34 -21.10 2.84
CA ARG A 234 -21.19 -20.13 3.53
C ARG A 234 -20.98 -20.28 5.03
N ILE A 235 -20.75 -19.18 5.72
CA ILE A 235 -20.53 -19.12 7.17
C ILE A 235 -21.72 -18.39 7.79
N TYR A 236 -22.31 -19.01 8.81
CA TYR A 236 -23.48 -18.49 9.50
C TYR A 236 -23.18 -18.28 10.99
N GLN A 237 -23.93 -17.35 11.59
CA GLN A 237 -24.03 -17.20 13.03
C GLN A 237 -25.48 -17.43 13.45
N THR A 238 -25.72 -18.53 14.15
CA THR A 238 -27.07 -19.04 14.47
C THR A 238 -27.40 -18.94 15.96
N GLY A 239 -26.38 -18.95 16.84
CA GLY A 239 -26.51 -18.90 18.29
C GLY A 239 -27.01 -20.20 18.95
N ALA A 240 -27.36 -21.23 18.17
CA ALA A 240 -27.88 -22.50 18.68
C ALA A 240 -27.50 -23.70 17.77
N LEU A 241 -26.65 -24.60 18.28
CA LEU A 241 -26.20 -25.84 17.62
C LEU A 241 -27.35 -26.71 17.08
N ALA A 242 -28.49 -26.77 17.78
CA ALA A 242 -29.66 -27.56 17.36
C ALA A 242 -30.29 -27.05 16.05
N ALA A 243 -30.15 -25.76 15.72
CA ALA A 243 -30.66 -25.20 14.48
C ALA A 243 -29.87 -25.70 13.26
N ALA A 244 -28.60 -26.07 13.42
CA ALA A 244 -27.72 -26.51 12.33
C ALA A 244 -28.01 -27.95 11.85
N PHE A 245 -28.70 -28.76 12.66
CA PHE A 245 -29.14 -30.12 12.29
C PHE A 245 -30.20 -30.11 11.17
N HIS A 246 -30.86 -28.97 10.99
CA HIS A 246 -31.98 -28.75 10.08
C HIS A 246 -31.57 -27.69 9.07
N PRO A 247 -31.04 -28.08 7.88
CA PRO A 247 -30.53 -27.15 6.87
C PRO A 247 -31.52 -26.03 6.49
N GLU A 248 -32.82 -26.31 6.57
CA GLU A 248 -33.95 -25.40 6.37
C GLU A 248 -33.99 -24.22 7.35
N ASN A 249 -33.32 -24.32 8.50
CA ASN A 249 -33.27 -23.28 9.52
C ASN A 249 -32.15 -22.25 9.28
N LEU A 250 -31.26 -22.47 8.32
CA LEU A 250 -30.21 -21.52 7.94
C LEU A 250 -30.81 -20.38 7.12
N LYS A 251 -31.01 -19.22 7.75
CA LYS A 251 -31.61 -18.04 7.13
C LYS A 251 -30.56 -17.17 6.44
N ALA A 252 -30.93 -16.49 5.36
CA ALA A 252 -30.07 -15.52 4.68
C ALA A 252 -29.63 -14.37 5.61
N SER A 253 -30.47 -13.98 6.58
CA SER A 253 -30.16 -12.93 7.57
C SER A 253 -29.04 -13.30 8.55
N SER A 254 -28.73 -14.60 8.69
CA SER A 254 -27.64 -15.10 9.54
C SER A 254 -26.35 -15.38 8.77
N LEU A 255 -26.32 -15.12 7.46
CA LEU A 255 -25.13 -15.30 6.63
C LEU A 255 -24.11 -14.20 6.94
N MET A 256 -22.94 -14.58 7.41
CA MET A 256 -21.84 -13.65 7.67
C MET A 256 -20.93 -13.50 6.46
N HIS A 257 -20.54 -14.62 5.86
CA HIS A 257 -19.59 -14.67 4.77
C HIS A 257 -19.93 -15.77 3.77
N SER A 258 -19.57 -15.56 2.51
CA SER A 258 -19.64 -16.58 1.47
C SER A 258 -18.58 -16.35 0.42
N GLY A 259 -18.14 -17.42 -0.23
CA GLY A 259 -17.20 -17.33 -1.34
C GLY A 259 -17.17 -18.59 -2.19
N GLN A 260 -16.36 -18.55 -3.25
CA GLN A 260 -16.18 -19.64 -4.19
C GLN A 260 -14.70 -19.83 -4.55
N PHE A 261 -14.33 -21.07 -4.81
CA PHE A 261 -12.99 -21.48 -5.24
C PHE A 261 -13.11 -22.52 -6.36
N ALA A 262 -12.10 -22.59 -7.22
CA ALA A 262 -12.03 -23.60 -8.25
C ALA A 262 -11.80 -24.99 -7.64
N SER A 263 -10.95 -25.04 -6.61
CA SER A 263 -10.63 -26.24 -5.86
C SER A 263 -10.26 -25.85 -4.43
N SER A 264 -10.64 -26.67 -3.45
CA SER A 264 -10.37 -26.42 -2.04
C SER A 264 -10.46 -27.72 -1.23
N TYR A 265 -9.85 -27.71 -0.05
CA TYR A 265 -10.27 -28.61 1.03
C TYR A 265 -11.52 -28.02 1.73
N PHE A 266 -12.17 -28.78 2.58
CA PHE A 266 -13.03 -28.23 3.63
C PHE A 266 -12.12 -27.51 4.65
N ASP A 267 -11.75 -26.26 4.33
CA ASP A 267 -10.72 -25.52 5.05
C ASP A 267 -11.32 -24.77 6.25
N LEU A 268 -11.02 -25.27 7.45
CA LEU A 268 -11.47 -24.65 8.70
C LEU A 268 -10.74 -23.35 9.03
N GLY A 269 -9.61 -23.05 8.39
CA GLY A 269 -8.93 -21.76 8.55
C GLY A 269 -9.81 -20.59 8.12
N LEU A 270 -10.59 -20.77 7.04
CA LEU A 270 -11.58 -19.80 6.57
C LEU A 270 -12.72 -19.59 7.57
N PHE A 271 -13.10 -20.66 8.28
CA PHE A 271 -14.15 -20.61 9.29
C PHE A 271 -13.68 -19.90 10.56
N GLN A 272 -12.43 -20.13 10.99
CA GLN A 272 -11.86 -19.52 12.19
C GLN A 272 -11.60 -18.01 12.06
N SER A 273 -11.24 -17.52 10.87
CA SER A 273 -10.97 -16.09 10.67
C SER A 273 -12.23 -15.22 10.68
N GLU A 274 -13.39 -15.78 10.32
CA GLU A 274 -14.63 -15.03 10.09
C GLU A 274 -15.65 -15.07 11.26
N GLY A 275 -15.41 -15.89 12.29
CA GLY A 275 -16.15 -15.81 13.57
C GLY A 275 -17.58 -16.39 13.62
N GLY A 276 -17.95 -17.29 12.69
CA GLY A 276 -19.26 -17.98 12.69
C GLY A 276 -19.32 -19.24 13.57
N ASP A 277 -20.52 -19.82 13.71
CA ASP A 277 -20.76 -21.08 14.45
C ASP A 277 -21.15 -22.28 13.55
N VAL A 278 -21.56 -22.01 12.30
CA VAL A 278 -21.88 -23.04 11.30
C VAL A 278 -21.21 -22.71 9.97
N VAL A 279 -20.62 -23.71 9.32
CA VAL A 279 -20.13 -23.63 7.94
C VAL A 279 -20.79 -24.66 7.06
N VAL A 280 -21.14 -24.25 5.84
CA VAL A 280 -21.65 -25.12 4.79
C VAL A 280 -20.68 -25.07 3.62
N PHE A 281 -20.11 -26.22 3.28
CA PHE A 281 -19.31 -26.41 2.07
C PHE A 281 -20.13 -27.18 1.03
N GLU A 282 -20.09 -26.74 -0.23
CA GLU A 282 -20.72 -27.42 -1.36
C GLU A 282 -19.76 -27.41 -2.55
N GLY A 283 -19.49 -28.57 -3.15
CA GLY A 283 -18.59 -28.69 -4.29
C GLY A 283 -18.64 -30.10 -4.90
N ASP A 284 -17.75 -30.41 -5.81
CA ASP A 284 -17.76 -31.67 -6.57
C ASP A 284 -16.49 -32.49 -6.30
N LEU A 285 -16.64 -33.79 -6.05
CA LEU A 285 -15.53 -34.73 -5.92
C LEU A 285 -15.45 -35.61 -7.17
N ASP A 286 -14.30 -35.62 -7.83
CA ASP A 286 -14.09 -36.38 -9.07
C ASP A 286 -13.61 -37.82 -8.77
N ILE A 287 -14.54 -38.77 -8.85
CA ILE A 287 -14.29 -40.20 -8.65
C ILE A 287 -13.59 -40.77 -9.89
N GLN A 288 -12.34 -41.22 -9.72
CA GLN A 288 -11.51 -41.65 -10.85
C GLN A 288 -11.90 -43.05 -11.35
N GLU A 289 -12.26 -43.95 -10.44
CA GLU A 289 -12.64 -45.33 -10.73
C GLU A 289 -13.97 -45.64 -10.05
N ALA A 290 -14.92 -46.16 -10.82
CA ALA A 290 -16.23 -46.57 -10.32
C ALA A 290 -16.10 -47.72 -9.32
N GLY A 291 -16.98 -47.75 -8.32
CA GLY A 291 -17.02 -48.81 -7.31
C GLY A 291 -17.38 -48.28 -5.92
N ILE A 292 -17.14 -49.11 -4.91
CA ILE A 292 -17.42 -48.76 -3.52
C ILE A 292 -16.43 -47.68 -3.05
N GLN A 293 -16.99 -46.55 -2.62
CA GLN A 293 -16.30 -45.43 -1.98
C GLN A 293 -16.73 -45.37 -0.51
N THR A 294 -15.76 -45.44 0.40
CA THR A 294 -16.00 -45.37 1.85
C THR A 294 -15.71 -43.97 2.34
N PHE A 295 -16.73 -43.24 2.82
CA PHE A 295 -16.58 -41.94 3.47
C PHE A 295 -16.59 -42.11 4.98
N GLN A 296 -15.72 -41.38 5.68
CA GLN A 296 -15.65 -41.38 7.13
C GLN A 296 -15.46 -39.97 7.66
N ALA A 297 -16.04 -39.68 8.82
CA ALA A 297 -15.98 -38.36 9.43
C ALA A 297 -16.03 -38.38 10.96
N ARG A 298 -15.46 -37.34 11.59
CA ARG A 298 -15.63 -36.99 13.01
C ARG A 298 -15.55 -35.46 13.17
N CYS A 299 -16.19 -34.90 14.19
CA CYS A 299 -15.99 -33.51 14.59
C CYS A 299 -16.20 -33.27 16.09
N ASP A 300 -15.91 -32.06 16.58
CA ASP A 300 -16.13 -31.63 17.97
C ASP A 300 -17.56 -31.14 18.25
N GLY A 301 -18.41 -31.05 17.23
CA GLY A 301 -19.79 -30.61 17.33
C GLY A 301 -20.69 -31.56 16.57
N VAL A 302 -21.34 -31.05 15.53
CA VAL A 302 -22.25 -31.82 14.69
C VAL A 302 -21.91 -31.61 13.23
N GLY A 303 -21.83 -32.70 12.48
CA GLY A 303 -21.69 -32.66 11.03
C GLY A 303 -22.73 -33.49 10.28
N ILE A 304 -23.05 -33.07 9.06
CA ILE A 304 -23.85 -33.83 8.10
C ILE A 304 -23.15 -33.80 6.74
N LEU A 305 -22.88 -34.97 6.17
CA LEU A 305 -22.31 -35.11 4.83
C LEU A 305 -23.37 -35.66 3.86
N PHE A 306 -23.54 -34.98 2.75
CA PHE A 306 -24.37 -35.40 1.63
C PHE A 306 -23.49 -35.71 0.42
N VAL A 307 -23.86 -36.76 -0.31
CA VAL A 307 -23.32 -37.12 -1.62
C VAL A 307 -24.50 -37.23 -2.59
N ASP A 308 -24.47 -36.48 -3.69
CA ASP A 308 -25.53 -36.36 -4.69
C ASP A 308 -26.91 -36.06 -4.07
N GLY A 309 -26.91 -35.17 -3.07
CA GLY A 309 -28.12 -34.73 -2.37
C GLY A 309 -28.67 -35.72 -1.34
N LYS A 310 -28.10 -36.93 -1.22
CA LYS A 310 -28.46 -37.91 -0.19
C LYS A 310 -27.51 -37.79 0.99
N SER A 311 -28.05 -37.69 2.19
CA SER A 311 -27.25 -37.74 3.42
C SER A 311 -26.66 -39.13 3.58
N CYS A 312 -25.32 -39.23 3.60
CA CYS A 312 -24.61 -40.48 3.82
C CYS A 312 -24.07 -40.59 5.26
N LEU A 313 -23.83 -39.47 5.93
CA LEU A 313 -23.47 -39.40 7.34
C LEU A 313 -24.31 -38.30 8.01
N GLU A 314 -25.21 -38.68 8.91
CA GLU A 314 -26.09 -37.75 9.62
C GLU A 314 -25.67 -37.60 11.09
N GLY A 315 -25.48 -36.36 11.53
CA GLY A 315 -25.27 -36.03 12.94
C GLY A 315 -23.98 -36.60 13.54
N PHE A 316 -22.92 -36.76 12.75
CA PHE A 316 -21.66 -37.30 13.25
C PHE A 316 -21.00 -36.30 14.21
N GLY A 317 -20.41 -36.81 15.29
CA GLY A 317 -19.79 -36.04 16.37
C GLY A 317 -18.37 -36.52 16.66
N ASP A 318 -18.04 -36.69 17.94
CA ASP A 318 -16.69 -36.99 18.42
C ASP A 318 -16.19 -38.41 18.08
N THR A 319 -17.11 -39.32 17.76
CA THR A 319 -16.84 -40.67 17.26
C THR A 319 -16.79 -40.73 15.75
N VAL A 320 -15.98 -41.65 15.21
CA VAL A 320 -15.85 -41.83 13.76
C VAL A 320 -17.12 -42.50 13.21
N ALA A 321 -17.84 -41.78 12.36
CA ALA A 321 -18.92 -42.33 11.54
C ALA A 321 -18.37 -42.73 10.16
N GLY A 322 -18.98 -43.73 9.51
CA GLY A 322 -18.57 -44.19 8.19
C GLY A 322 -19.72 -44.74 7.36
N ALA A 323 -19.65 -44.56 6.04
CA ALA A 323 -20.64 -45.02 5.08
C ALA A 323 -19.98 -45.47 3.78
N ASP A 324 -20.44 -46.60 3.25
CA ASP A 324 -20.03 -47.13 1.95
C ASP A 324 -21.07 -46.75 0.89
N LEU A 325 -20.61 -46.19 -0.23
CA LEU A 325 -21.45 -45.75 -1.34
C LEU A 325 -20.91 -46.34 -2.64
N GLU A 326 -21.76 -46.95 -3.45
CA GLU A 326 -21.40 -47.36 -4.80
C GLU A 326 -21.54 -46.15 -5.74
N LEU A 327 -20.41 -45.62 -6.21
CA LEU A 327 -20.37 -44.42 -7.05
C LEU A 327 -19.79 -44.73 -8.44
N SER A 328 -20.32 -44.06 -9.46
CA SER A 328 -19.76 -44.08 -10.81
C SER A 328 -18.44 -43.30 -10.90
N ALA A 329 -17.69 -43.49 -11.99
CA ALA A 329 -16.58 -42.60 -12.29
C ALA A 329 -17.10 -41.25 -12.79
N GLY A 330 -16.48 -40.15 -12.37
CA GLY A 330 -16.85 -38.78 -12.70
C GLY A 330 -17.17 -37.91 -11.48
N PRO A 331 -17.71 -36.71 -11.69
CA PRO A 331 -18.01 -35.77 -10.62
C PRO A 331 -19.25 -36.18 -9.81
N HIS A 332 -19.12 -36.16 -8.49
CA HIS A 332 -20.20 -36.37 -7.53
C HIS A 332 -20.35 -35.15 -6.62
N ARG A 333 -21.58 -34.69 -6.37
CA ARG A 333 -21.83 -33.46 -5.61
C ARG A 333 -21.70 -33.74 -4.12
N LEU A 334 -20.79 -33.05 -3.45
CA LEU A 334 -20.65 -33.06 -2.00
C LEU A 334 -21.32 -31.84 -1.37
N LYS A 335 -21.96 -32.05 -0.22
CA LYS A 335 -22.34 -30.99 0.70
C LYS A 335 -22.00 -31.39 2.11
N LEU A 336 -21.24 -30.56 2.81
CA LEU A 336 -20.92 -30.72 4.21
C LEU A 336 -21.51 -29.56 5.00
N ILE A 337 -22.28 -29.88 6.03
CA ILE A 337 -22.70 -28.93 7.05
C ILE A 337 -21.94 -29.29 8.32
N TYR A 338 -21.27 -28.32 8.92
CA TYR A 338 -20.53 -28.49 10.16
C TYR A 338 -20.86 -27.35 11.12
N ALA A 339 -21.32 -27.71 12.32
CA ALA A 339 -21.61 -26.81 13.42
C ALA A 339 -20.60 -27.04 14.55
N HIS A 340 -19.90 -25.98 14.93
CA HIS A 340 -18.80 -26.04 15.87
C HIS A 340 -19.32 -26.06 17.32
N GLY A 341 -18.89 -27.06 18.11
CA GLY A 341 -19.33 -27.26 19.50
C GLY A 341 -18.28 -26.98 20.58
N GLY A 342 -17.01 -26.81 20.22
CA GLY A 342 -15.88 -26.72 21.16
C GLY A 342 -15.29 -25.31 21.35
N GLN A 343 -14.02 -25.27 21.80
CA GLN A 343 -13.22 -24.04 21.91
C GLN A 343 -12.43 -23.74 20.63
N ARG A 344 -12.15 -24.77 19.82
CA ARG A 344 -11.45 -24.67 18.54
C ARG A 344 -12.06 -25.68 17.55
N PRO A 345 -12.33 -25.29 16.30
CA PRO A 345 -12.89 -26.21 15.31
C PRO A 345 -12.00 -27.45 15.08
N ASP A 346 -12.55 -28.65 15.29
CA ASP A 346 -11.96 -29.94 14.90
C ASP A 346 -12.97 -30.67 14.01
N LEU A 347 -12.66 -30.76 12.72
CA LEU A 347 -13.41 -31.50 11.73
C LEU A 347 -12.43 -32.40 11.00
N ARG A 348 -12.82 -33.66 10.78
CA ARG A 348 -12.09 -34.60 9.95
C ARG A 348 -13.07 -35.32 9.05
N VAL A 349 -12.82 -35.26 7.75
CA VAL A 349 -13.57 -36.00 6.74
C VAL A 349 -12.56 -36.58 5.77
N TRP A 350 -12.64 -37.87 5.49
CA TRP A 350 -11.77 -38.56 4.55
C TRP A 350 -12.54 -39.62 3.78
N TRP A 351 -12.00 -40.04 2.65
CA TRP A 351 -12.58 -41.12 1.85
C TRP A 351 -11.53 -42.12 1.38
N SER A 352 -12.01 -43.33 1.09
CA SER A 352 -11.24 -44.43 0.52
C SER A 352 -11.97 -44.94 -0.72
N GLY A 353 -11.21 -45.46 -1.67
CA GLY A 353 -11.75 -46.00 -2.92
C GLY A 353 -10.81 -47.05 -3.50
N VAL A 354 -11.05 -47.44 -4.74
CA VAL A 354 -10.17 -48.39 -5.44
C VAL A 354 -8.76 -47.81 -5.54
N GLY A 355 -7.76 -48.56 -5.06
CA GLY A 355 -6.34 -48.18 -5.15
C GLY A 355 -5.84 -47.14 -4.14
N PHE A 356 -6.67 -46.59 -3.24
CA PHE A 356 -6.22 -45.67 -2.19
C PHE A 356 -7.06 -45.77 -0.91
N ARG A 357 -6.49 -45.35 0.22
CA ARG A 357 -7.19 -45.29 1.51
C ARG A 357 -6.95 -43.95 2.21
N ASN A 358 -7.93 -43.51 2.99
CA ASN A 358 -7.85 -42.39 3.91
C ASN A 358 -7.35 -41.07 3.30
N ARG A 359 -7.83 -40.71 2.10
CA ARG A 359 -7.57 -39.39 1.53
C ARG A 359 -8.43 -38.34 2.23
N SER A 360 -7.79 -37.31 2.77
CA SER A 360 -8.51 -36.25 3.50
C SER A 360 -9.26 -35.32 2.55
N LEU A 361 -10.50 -34.97 2.90
CA LEU A 361 -11.26 -33.85 2.33
C LEU A 361 -11.08 -32.56 3.15
N VAL A 362 -10.58 -32.66 4.38
CA VAL A 362 -10.25 -31.54 5.27
C VAL A 362 -8.76 -31.26 5.21
N GLY A 363 -8.37 -29.99 5.17
CA GLY A 363 -6.98 -29.60 5.09
C GLY A 363 -6.84 -28.08 5.01
N THR A 364 -5.60 -27.62 4.98
CA THR A 364 -5.27 -26.21 4.77
C THR A 364 -5.04 -25.99 3.28
N ASN A 365 -5.73 -25.00 2.73
CA ASN A 365 -5.54 -24.60 1.34
C ASN A 365 -4.12 -24.06 1.09
N ARG A 366 -3.65 -24.18 -0.15
CA ARG A 366 -2.48 -23.39 -0.58
C ARG A 366 -2.84 -21.91 -0.49
N ALA A 367 -1.88 -21.06 -0.14
CA ALA A 367 -2.07 -19.63 -0.32
C ALA A 367 -2.38 -19.37 -1.79
N SER A 368 -3.40 -18.55 -2.08
CA SER A 368 -3.78 -18.24 -3.47
C SER A 368 -2.55 -17.83 -4.29
N GLY A 369 -1.71 -16.98 -3.72
CA GLY A 369 -0.59 -16.30 -4.39
C GLY A 369 -1.04 -15.25 -5.42
N TRP A 370 -2.21 -15.46 -6.01
CA TRP A 370 -2.89 -14.53 -6.89
C TRP A 370 -3.51 -13.37 -6.15
N HIS A 371 -3.32 -12.20 -6.72
CA HIS A 371 -3.88 -10.92 -6.30
C HIS A 371 -4.17 -10.06 -7.53
N GLN A 372 -4.94 -9.02 -7.32
CA GLN A 372 -5.19 -8.01 -8.34
C GLN A 372 -3.99 -7.06 -8.46
N ASP A 373 -3.48 -6.84 -9.67
CA ASP A 373 -2.44 -5.83 -9.94
C ASP A 373 -3.01 -4.40 -10.03
N MET A 374 -2.15 -3.43 -10.33
CA MET A 374 -2.52 -2.01 -10.44
C MET A 374 -3.44 -1.69 -11.64
N LEU A 375 -3.60 -2.62 -12.59
CA LEU A 375 -4.50 -2.50 -13.73
C LEU A 375 -5.71 -3.44 -13.59
N GLY A 376 -5.89 -4.07 -12.43
CA GLY A 376 -7.02 -4.95 -12.17
C GLY A 376 -6.86 -6.37 -12.70
N HIS A 377 -5.70 -6.73 -13.27
CA HIS A 377 -5.41 -8.05 -13.82
C HIS A 377 -5.08 -9.05 -12.71
N ALA A 378 -5.21 -10.34 -13.03
CA ALA A 378 -4.75 -11.40 -12.14
C ALA A 378 -3.22 -11.50 -12.21
N HIS A 379 -2.56 -11.36 -11.06
CA HIS A 379 -1.10 -11.38 -10.96
C HIS A 379 -0.62 -12.23 -9.77
N THR A 380 0.51 -12.92 -9.93
CA THR A 380 1.14 -13.72 -8.87
C THR A 380 2.66 -13.73 -9.00
N TYR A 381 3.37 -13.75 -7.87
CA TYR A 381 4.80 -14.09 -7.77
C TYR A 381 5.03 -15.53 -7.29
N ASN A 382 3.95 -16.24 -6.94
CA ASN A 382 4.05 -17.58 -6.36
C ASN A 382 4.01 -18.62 -7.48
N ASN A 383 5.06 -19.43 -7.56
CA ASN A 383 5.06 -20.61 -8.41
C ASN A 383 3.99 -21.60 -7.92
N ARG A 384 3.39 -22.34 -8.85
CA ARG A 384 2.35 -23.36 -8.63
C ARG A 384 0.98 -22.84 -8.19
N SER A 385 0.81 -21.53 -8.08
CA SER A 385 -0.50 -20.91 -7.92
C SER A 385 -1.27 -20.97 -9.23
N ALA A 386 -2.56 -21.28 -9.16
CA ALA A 386 -3.41 -21.46 -10.34
C ALA A 386 -4.77 -20.75 -10.24
N LEU A 387 -5.31 -20.43 -11.40
CA LEU A 387 -6.63 -19.87 -11.64
C LEU A 387 -7.44 -20.83 -12.51
N PHE A 388 -8.76 -20.74 -12.39
CA PHE A 388 -9.69 -21.48 -13.20
C PHE A 388 -10.88 -20.61 -13.58
N ARG A 389 -11.31 -20.71 -14.84
CA ARG A 389 -12.54 -20.08 -15.32
C ARG A 389 -13.39 -21.11 -16.05
N PRO A 390 -14.57 -21.48 -15.53
CA PRO A 390 -15.51 -22.34 -16.25
C PRO A 390 -15.94 -21.73 -17.58
N VAL A 391 -16.03 -22.54 -18.62
CA VAL A 391 -16.50 -22.15 -19.96
C VAL A 391 -17.10 -23.35 -20.69
N ASP A 392 -18.22 -23.15 -21.37
CA ASP A 392 -18.80 -24.15 -22.26
C ASP A 392 -18.28 -23.92 -23.69
N LEU A 393 -17.45 -24.84 -24.18
CA LEU A 393 -16.75 -24.67 -25.46
C LEU A 393 -17.54 -25.32 -26.61
N PRO A 394 -17.91 -24.58 -27.66
CA PRO A 394 -18.56 -25.17 -28.83
C PRO A 394 -17.56 -25.99 -29.67
N SER A 395 -18.02 -26.63 -30.75
CA SER A 395 -17.11 -27.34 -31.68
C SER A 395 -16.08 -26.40 -32.29
N ASN A 396 -16.45 -25.16 -32.59
CA ASN A 396 -15.59 -24.19 -33.25
C ASN A 396 -15.54 -22.88 -32.44
N TYR A 397 -14.35 -22.50 -32.01
CA TYR A 397 -14.14 -21.31 -31.19
C TYR A 397 -12.76 -20.70 -31.38
N GLU A 398 -12.65 -19.46 -30.98
CA GLU A 398 -11.39 -18.73 -30.93
C GLU A 398 -11.07 -18.36 -29.49
N MET A 399 -9.78 -18.46 -29.15
CA MET A 399 -9.25 -18.04 -27.86
C MET A 399 -8.11 -17.04 -28.07
N GLU A 400 -8.16 -15.92 -27.37
CA GLU A 400 -7.09 -14.90 -27.30
C GLU A 400 -6.53 -14.84 -25.89
N ILE A 401 -5.21 -14.98 -25.74
CA ILE A 401 -4.53 -14.81 -24.45
C ILE A 401 -3.40 -13.78 -24.55
N GLU A 402 -3.30 -12.94 -23.53
CA GLU A 402 -2.14 -12.08 -23.29
C GLU A 402 -1.60 -12.36 -21.89
N LEU A 403 -0.40 -12.91 -21.83
CA LEU A 403 0.29 -13.26 -20.59
C LEU A 403 1.58 -12.44 -20.46
N ALA A 404 1.89 -11.98 -19.26
CA ALA A 404 3.14 -11.29 -18.98
C ALA A 404 3.89 -11.95 -17.82
N GLY A 405 5.23 -11.93 -17.88
CA GLY A 405 6.11 -12.38 -16.81
C GLY A 405 7.30 -11.43 -16.66
N PHE A 406 8.00 -11.50 -15.53
CA PHE A 406 9.11 -10.62 -15.19
C PHE A 406 10.23 -10.64 -16.23
N SER A 407 10.69 -11.83 -16.62
CA SER A 407 11.60 -12.05 -17.75
C SER A 407 10.86 -12.61 -18.96
N ARG A 408 10.06 -13.66 -18.70
CA ARG A 408 9.16 -14.31 -19.65
C ARG A 408 8.02 -15.01 -18.92
N PRO A 409 6.83 -15.15 -19.54
CA PRO A 409 5.74 -15.88 -18.93
C PRO A 409 6.04 -17.39 -18.96
N HIS A 410 6.18 -17.99 -17.77
CA HIS A 410 6.24 -19.43 -17.60
C HIS A 410 4.91 -19.92 -17.06
N PHE A 411 4.21 -20.75 -17.83
CA PHE A 411 2.84 -21.11 -17.50
C PHE A 411 2.45 -22.50 -17.98
N VAL A 412 1.37 -23.00 -17.37
CA VAL A 412 0.53 -24.05 -17.93
C VAL A 412 -0.85 -23.48 -18.19
N LEU A 413 -1.38 -23.66 -19.40
CA LEU A 413 -2.74 -23.32 -19.79
C LEU A 413 -3.45 -24.58 -20.29
N ALA A 414 -4.48 -25.05 -19.58
CA ALA A 414 -5.21 -26.27 -19.94
C ALA A 414 -6.69 -25.99 -20.16
N LEU A 415 -7.29 -26.71 -21.12
CA LEU A 415 -8.74 -26.77 -21.32
C LEU A 415 -9.23 -28.07 -20.69
N THR A 416 -9.78 -27.96 -19.49
CA THR A 416 -9.94 -29.11 -18.57
C THR A 416 -11.17 -28.96 -17.71
N ARG A 417 -11.72 -30.08 -17.21
CA ARG A 417 -12.85 -30.06 -16.27
C ARG A 417 -12.47 -29.52 -14.89
N ASN A 418 -11.23 -29.74 -14.46
CA ASN A 418 -10.75 -29.35 -13.13
C ASN A 418 -9.20 -29.40 -13.04
N GLU A 419 -8.66 -28.95 -11.90
CA GLU A 419 -7.22 -28.93 -11.61
C GLU A 419 -6.59 -30.33 -11.60
N THR A 420 -7.28 -31.35 -11.07
CA THR A 420 -6.71 -32.69 -10.86
C THR A 420 -6.36 -33.40 -12.16
N VAL A 421 -6.99 -33.02 -13.27
CA VAL A 421 -6.72 -33.58 -14.61
C VAL A 421 -6.05 -32.59 -15.56
N ALA A 422 -5.87 -31.32 -15.15
CA ALA A 422 -5.30 -30.26 -15.97
C ALA A 422 -3.88 -30.53 -16.47
N GLU A 423 -3.09 -31.28 -15.69
CA GLU A 423 -1.67 -31.52 -15.95
C GLU A 423 -1.34 -33.01 -16.18
N LYS A 424 -2.36 -33.87 -16.28
CA LYS A 424 -2.16 -35.29 -16.65
C LYS A 424 -1.63 -35.36 -18.08
N ALA A 425 -0.85 -36.39 -18.41
CA ALA A 425 -0.26 -36.54 -19.76
C ALA A 425 -1.29 -36.54 -20.90
N SER A 426 -2.54 -36.94 -20.63
CA SER A 426 -3.65 -36.94 -21.59
C SER A 426 -4.36 -35.59 -21.76
N SER A 427 -4.08 -34.59 -20.92
CA SER A 427 -4.76 -33.29 -20.96
C SER A 427 -4.46 -32.53 -22.25
N PHE A 428 -5.45 -31.82 -22.78
CA PHE A 428 -5.20 -30.80 -23.80
C PHE A 428 -4.68 -29.52 -23.13
N ARG A 429 -3.40 -29.21 -23.29
CA ARG A 429 -2.77 -28.04 -22.64
C ARG A 429 -1.61 -27.46 -23.44
N LEU A 430 -1.36 -26.18 -23.20
CA LEU A 430 -0.12 -25.50 -23.54
C LEU A 430 0.75 -25.40 -22.29
N GLU A 431 2.05 -25.62 -22.47
CA GLU A 431 3.02 -25.56 -21.38
C GLU A 431 4.33 -24.97 -21.89
N THR A 432 4.93 -24.07 -21.12
CA THR A 432 6.27 -23.57 -21.42
C THR A 432 7.32 -24.53 -20.84
N LEU A 433 8.10 -25.18 -21.69
CA LEU A 433 9.21 -26.05 -21.30
C LEU A 433 10.53 -25.42 -21.76
N GLY A 434 11.28 -24.85 -20.82
CA GLY A 434 12.52 -24.13 -21.13
C GLY A 434 12.25 -22.87 -21.96
N GLN A 435 12.67 -22.89 -23.23
CA GLN A 435 12.45 -21.81 -24.21
C GLN A 435 11.38 -22.19 -25.25
N GLU A 436 10.62 -23.26 -25.05
CA GLU A 436 9.61 -23.71 -26.02
C GLU A 436 8.20 -23.62 -25.44
N LEU A 437 7.27 -23.15 -26.26
CA LEU A 437 5.83 -23.32 -26.02
C LEU A 437 5.41 -24.66 -26.62
N MET A 438 4.98 -25.59 -25.78
CA MET A 438 4.62 -26.95 -26.15
C MET A 438 3.11 -27.16 -26.07
N LEU A 439 2.54 -27.82 -27.07
CA LEU A 439 1.18 -28.34 -27.06
C LEU A 439 1.21 -29.81 -26.62
N HIS A 440 0.44 -30.13 -25.58
CA HIS A 440 0.22 -31.48 -25.11
C HIS A 440 -1.21 -31.91 -25.41
N TYR A 441 -1.37 -33.14 -25.92
CA TYR A 441 -2.67 -33.74 -26.21
C TYR A 441 -2.52 -35.26 -26.29
N SER A 442 -3.45 -36.03 -25.70
CA SER A 442 -3.48 -37.50 -25.81
C SER A 442 -2.15 -38.21 -25.53
N GLY A 443 -1.35 -37.72 -24.57
CA GLY A 443 -0.04 -38.27 -24.23
C GLY A 443 1.11 -37.88 -25.17
N ARG A 444 0.84 -37.07 -26.19
CA ARG A 444 1.83 -36.52 -27.14
C ARG A 444 2.19 -35.09 -26.75
N GLN A 445 3.34 -34.63 -27.25
CA GLN A 445 3.80 -33.26 -27.12
C GLN A 445 4.39 -32.77 -28.44
N GLU A 446 4.10 -31.53 -28.81
CA GLU A 446 4.61 -30.90 -30.03
C GLU A 446 4.96 -29.43 -29.80
N SER A 447 6.06 -28.96 -30.37
CA SER A 447 6.51 -27.58 -30.26
C SER A 447 5.62 -26.65 -31.10
N VAL A 448 5.12 -25.57 -30.51
CA VAL A 448 4.33 -24.53 -31.17
C VAL A 448 5.25 -23.42 -31.67
N MET A 449 6.11 -22.88 -30.79
CA MET A 449 7.09 -21.84 -31.11
C MET A 449 8.21 -21.76 -30.06
N MET A 450 9.33 -21.17 -30.44
CA MET A 450 10.38 -20.74 -29.51
C MET A 450 9.99 -19.42 -28.82
N MET A 451 10.35 -19.28 -27.56
CA MET A 451 10.23 -18.08 -26.73
C MET A 451 11.63 -17.55 -26.42
N HIS A 452 11.92 -16.31 -26.84
CA HIS A 452 13.22 -15.69 -26.59
C HIS A 452 13.38 -15.31 -25.11
N GLU A 453 14.62 -15.17 -24.64
CA GLU A 453 14.91 -14.91 -23.21
C GLU A 453 14.35 -13.58 -22.69
N ASN A 454 14.04 -12.64 -23.60
CA ASN A 454 13.49 -11.32 -23.28
C ASN A 454 12.02 -11.14 -23.71
N THR A 455 11.30 -12.24 -23.98
CA THR A 455 9.87 -12.17 -24.32
C THR A 455 9.04 -12.03 -23.03
N SER A 456 9.00 -10.83 -22.46
CA SER A 456 8.25 -10.51 -21.24
C SER A 456 6.73 -10.61 -21.43
N GLU A 457 6.25 -10.54 -22.68
CA GLU A 457 4.84 -10.64 -23.05
C GLU A 457 4.61 -11.71 -24.13
N LEU A 458 3.58 -12.52 -23.95
CA LEU A 458 3.07 -13.47 -24.94
C LEU A 458 1.64 -13.07 -25.32
N CYS A 459 1.44 -12.70 -26.59
CA CYS A 459 0.12 -12.48 -27.18
C CYS A 459 -0.17 -13.59 -28.20
N LEU A 460 -1.07 -14.50 -27.86
CA LEU A 460 -1.38 -15.69 -28.66
C LEU A 460 -2.88 -15.74 -28.98
N ARG A 461 -3.20 -15.94 -30.25
CA ARG A 461 -4.55 -16.25 -30.71
C ARG A 461 -4.60 -17.66 -31.27
N MET A 462 -5.66 -18.37 -30.94
CA MET A 462 -5.86 -19.77 -31.31
C MET A 462 -7.26 -19.94 -31.89
N THR A 463 -7.37 -20.60 -33.03
CA THR A 463 -8.66 -21.02 -33.61
C THR A 463 -8.76 -22.53 -33.56
N PHE A 464 -9.87 -23.02 -33.01
CA PHE A 464 -10.18 -24.43 -32.85
C PHE A 464 -11.32 -24.78 -33.81
N ASP A 465 -11.08 -25.76 -34.68
CA ASP A 465 -12.10 -26.40 -35.50
C ASP A 465 -12.14 -27.89 -35.17
N ARG A 466 -13.11 -28.29 -34.34
CA ARG A 466 -13.20 -29.69 -33.90
C ARG A 466 -13.70 -30.61 -35.00
N ASP A 467 -14.49 -30.10 -35.94
CA ASP A 467 -15.05 -30.90 -37.03
C ASP A 467 -13.94 -31.33 -38.01
N GLU A 468 -12.98 -30.42 -38.28
CA GLU A 468 -11.79 -30.69 -39.10
C GLU A 468 -10.60 -31.21 -38.27
N GLY A 469 -10.65 -31.09 -36.94
CA GLY A 469 -9.52 -31.37 -36.04
C GLY A 469 -8.36 -30.38 -36.24
N SER A 470 -8.66 -29.16 -36.71
CA SER A 470 -7.65 -28.14 -37.03
C SER A 470 -7.46 -27.14 -35.89
N LEU A 471 -6.22 -26.95 -35.47
CA LEU A 471 -5.81 -25.95 -34.50
C LEU A 471 -4.77 -25.03 -35.12
N ARG A 472 -5.06 -23.74 -35.16
CA ARG A 472 -4.14 -22.73 -35.72
C ARG A 472 -3.73 -21.73 -34.66
N PHE A 473 -2.44 -21.44 -34.62
CA PHE A 473 -1.82 -20.46 -33.73
C PHE A 473 -1.43 -19.21 -34.52
N PHE A 474 -1.70 -18.04 -33.95
CA PHE A 474 -1.33 -16.74 -34.49
C PHE A 474 -0.72 -15.86 -33.40
N HIS A 475 0.21 -14.99 -33.78
CA HIS A 475 0.59 -13.85 -32.97
C HIS A 475 -0.58 -12.86 -32.83
N GLY A 476 -0.50 -11.95 -31.86
CA GLY A 476 -1.52 -10.91 -31.63
C GLY A 476 -1.76 -9.93 -32.79
N ASN A 477 -0.86 -9.89 -33.78
CA ASN A 477 -1.03 -9.15 -35.05
C ASN A 477 -1.64 -9.99 -36.18
N GLY A 478 -2.10 -11.21 -35.90
CA GLY A 478 -2.65 -12.13 -36.88
C GLY A 478 -1.63 -12.90 -37.74
N LYS A 479 -0.31 -12.73 -37.53
CA LYS A 479 0.69 -13.55 -38.21
C LYS A 479 0.59 -15.01 -37.76
N ARG A 480 0.36 -15.94 -38.69
CA ARG A 480 0.30 -17.38 -38.39
C ARG A 480 1.64 -17.89 -37.88
N ILE A 481 1.60 -18.63 -36.78
CA ILE A 481 2.74 -19.29 -36.13
C ILE A 481 2.82 -20.74 -36.62
N LYS A 482 1.76 -21.52 -36.38
CA LYS A 482 1.72 -22.96 -36.68
C LYS A 482 0.28 -23.45 -36.82
N GLU A 483 0.10 -24.55 -37.55
CA GLU A 483 -1.17 -25.25 -37.73
C GLU A 483 -0.96 -26.75 -37.45
N PHE A 484 -1.94 -27.36 -36.80
CA PHE A 484 -2.01 -28.79 -36.52
C PHE A 484 -3.34 -29.31 -37.05
N GLU A 485 -3.33 -30.50 -37.64
CA GLU A 485 -4.50 -31.15 -38.23
C GLU A 485 -4.75 -32.52 -37.57
N GLY A 486 -5.99 -33.00 -37.62
CA GLY A 486 -6.37 -34.30 -37.06
C GLY A 486 -6.25 -34.40 -35.54
N LEU A 487 -6.30 -33.27 -34.83
CA LEU A 487 -6.21 -33.23 -33.37
C LEU A 487 -7.57 -33.52 -32.70
N PRO A 488 -7.57 -34.23 -31.56
CA PRO A 488 -8.77 -34.40 -30.73
C PRO A 488 -9.03 -33.13 -29.91
N LEU A 489 -9.67 -32.13 -30.52
CA LEU A 489 -9.88 -30.83 -29.88
C LEU A 489 -10.96 -30.87 -28.77
N PRO A 490 -10.77 -30.12 -27.68
CA PRO A 490 -11.69 -30.09 -26.55
C PRO A 490 -12.95 -29.27 -26.86
N ALA A 491 -14.10 -29.75 -26.39
CA ALA A 491 -15.41 -29.09 -26.45
C ALA A 491 -16.31 -29.57 -25.29
N GLY A 492 -17.38 -28.82 -25.03
CA GLY A 492 -18.33 -29.03 -23.93
C GLY A 492 -17.98 -28.26 -22.66
N PRO A 493 -18.63 -28.60 -21.52
CA PRO A 493 -18.44 -27.90 -20.25
C PRO A 493 -17.06 -28.20 -19.66
N LEU A 494 -16.15 -27.25 -19.82
CA LEU A 494 -14.77 -27.30 -19.38
C LEU A 494 -14.45 -26.03 -18.58
N GLY A 495 -13.17 -25.79 -18.35
CA GLY A 495 -12.67 -24.52 -17.87
C GLY A 495 -11.26 -24.26 -18.37
N ILE A 496 -10.91 -22.98 -18.33
CA ILE A 496 -9.60 -22.46 -18.65
C ILE A 496 -8.81 -22.49 -17.34
N TYR A 497 -7.84 -23.40 -17.25
CA TYR A 497 -6.91 -23.49 -16.13
C TYR A 497 -5.62 -22.76 -16.49
N VAL A 498 -5.15 -21.85 -15.63
CA VAL A 498 -3.89 -21.13 -15.81
C VAL A 498 -3.06 -21.26 -14.55
N ARG A 499 -1.86 -21.82 -14.64
CA ARG A 499 -0.92 -21.95 -13.51
C ARG A 499 0.37 -21.20 -13.80
N ASN A 500 0.86 -20.47 -12.80
CA ASN A 500 2.23 -19.94 -12.83
C ASN A 500 3.25 -21.09 -12.69
N ALA A 501 4.18 -21.18 -13.63
CA ALA A 501 5.27 -22.15 -13.63
C ALA A 501 6.65 -21.52 -13.43
N GLY A 502 6.74 -20.19 -13.21
CA GLY A 502 7.99 -19.46 -13.00
C GLY A 502 7.92 -18.47 -11.84
N GLU A 503 8.70 -17.39 -11.96
CA GLU A 503 8.86 -16.34 -10.93
C GLU A 503 7.64 -15.42 -10.80
N SER A 504 6.94 -15.17 -11.91
CA SER A 504 5.74 -14.34 -11.91
C SER A 504 4.86 -14.65 -13.11
N LEU A 505 3.56 -14.43 -12.98
CA LEU A 505 2.64 -14.46 -14.10
C LEU A 505 1.53 -13.42 -13.92
N THR A 506 1.24 -12.68 -14.98
CA THR A 506 0.09 -11.78 -15.11
C THR A 506 -0.80 -12.27 -16.26
N VAL A 507 -2.11 -12.39 -16.02
CA VAL A 507 -3.09 -12.63 -17.07
C VAL A 507 -3.73 -11.31 -17.46
N ARG A 508 -3.28 -10.72 -18.57
CA ARG A 508 -3.76 -9.41 -19.06
C ARG A 508 -5.01 -9.54 -19.93
N ARG A 509 -5.14 -10.65 -20.66
CA ARG A 509 -6.30 -10.97 -21.50
C ARG A 509 -6.50 -12.47 -21.58
N CYS A 510 -7.75 -12.91 -21.54
CA CYS A 510 -8.15 -14.28 -21.81
C CYS A 510 -9.59 -14.27 -22.35
N LYS A 511 -9.75 -14.15 -23.67
CA LYS A 511 -11.07 -14.11 -24.30
C LYS A 511 -11.36 -15.40 -25.06
N VAL A 512 -12.60 -15.85 -25.00
CA VAL A 512 -13.10 -16.96 -25.81
C VAL A 512 -14.38 -16.52 -26.50
N ARG A 513 -14.50 -16.80 -27.80
CA ARG A 513 -15.74 -16.58 -28.55
C ARG A 513 -16.06 -17.77 -29.45
N SER A 514 -17.33 -17.98 -29.76
CA SER A 514 -17.73 -18.95 -30.78
C SER A 514 -17.29 -18.49 -32.17
N LEU A 515 -16.85 -19.43 -33.01
CA LEU A 515 -16.58 -19.19 -34.42
C LEU A 515 -17.70 -19.75 -35.29
N LEU A 516 -18.08 -19.02 -36.33
CA LEU A 516 -18.91 -19.54 -37.42
C LEU A 516 -18.00 -20.29 -38.40
N LYS A 517 -18.50 -21.35 -39.05
CA LYS A 517 -17.68 -22.24 -39.92
C LYS A 517 -16.98 -21.51 -41.06
N SER A 518 -17.60 -20.47 -41.60
CA SER A 518 -17.06 -19.60 -42.64
C SER A 518 -15.85 -18.76 -42.20
N GLU A 519 -15.76 -18.39 -40.91
CA GLU A 519 -14.65 -17.61 -40.35
C GLU A 519 -13.37 -18.45 -40.17
N ALA A 520 -13.52 -19.77 -40.00
CA ALA A 520 -12.41 -20.68 -39.72
C ALA A 520 -11.48 -20.91 -40.93
N GLN A 521 -11.95 -20.70 -42.16
CA GLN A 521 -11.33 -21.27 -43.37
C GLN A 521 -10.47 -20.32 -44.20
N THR A 522 -10.35 -19.03 -43.86
CA THR A 522 -9.85 -18.05 -44.83
C THR A 522 -8.51 -17.42 -44.41
N GLN A 523 -7.43 -17.85 -45.09
CA GLN A 523 -6.08 -17.32 -44.95
C GLN A 523 -5.82 -16.24 -45.99
N SER A 524 -5.65 -14.99 -45.56
CA SER A 524 -5.24 -13.89 -46.45
C SER A 524 -3.73 -13.65 -46.34
N LYS A 525 -3.07 -13.42 -47.48
CA LYS A 525 -1.70 -12.87 -47.55
C LYS A 525 -1.68 -11.34 -47.47
N ALA A 526 -2.85 -10.70 -47.42
CA ALA A 526 -2.98 -9.24 -47.35
C ALA A 526 -2.57 -8.70 -45.97
N SER A 527 -2.20 -7.43 -45.94
CA SER A 527 -1.97 -6.66 -44.72
C SER A 527 -2.58 -5.27 -44.93
N PRO A 528 -3.56 -4.84 -44.13
CA PRO A 528 -4.16 -5.56 -43.01
C PRO A 528 -5.04 -6.76 -43.44
N VAL A 529 -5.20 -7.74 -42.56
CA VAL A 529 -6.26 -8.75 -42.64
C VAL A 529 -7.48 -8.22 -41.90
N ILE A 530 -8.60 -8.12 -42.60
CA ILE A 530 -9.86 -7.58 -42.06
C ILE A 530 -10.82 -8.72 -41.77
N THR A 531 -11.43 -8.73 -40.59
CA THR A 531 -12.46 -9.72 -40.20
C THR A 531 -13.76 -9.02 -39.84
N PHE A 532 -14.87 -9.50 -40.38
CA PHE A 532 -16.22 -8.98 -40.17
C PHE A 532 -17.10 -9.98 -39.40
N ALA A 533 -18.12 -9.47 -38.72
CA ALA A 533 -19.22 -10.25 -38.17
C ALA A 533 -20.20 -10.60 -39.31
N GLU A 534 -20.66 -11.84 -39.40
CA GLU A 534 -21.44 -12.39 -40.53
C GLU A 534 -22.86 -11.80 -40.75
N SER A 535 -23.17 -10.58 -40.32
CA SER A 535 -24.49 -10.00 -40.58
C SER A 535 -24.68 -9.48 -42.02
N SER A 536 -23.60 -9.37 -42.83
CA SER A 536 -23.69 -9.05 -44.26
C SER A 536 -23.18 -10.18 -45.16
N SER A 537 -24.11 -10.93 -45.73
CA SER A 537 -23.92 -12.10 -46.59
C SER A 537 -23.29 -11.80 -47.97
N THR A 538 -22.37 -10.85 -48.09
CA THR A 538 -21.70 -10.55 -49.38
C THR A 538 -20.26 -10.05 -49.28
N MET A 539 -19.62 -10.07 -48.10
CA MET A 539 -18.22 -9.66 -47.93
C MET A 539 -17.38 -10.81 -47.37
N GLN A 540 -17.27 -11.92 -48.11
CA GLN A 540 -16.14 -12.83 -47.95
C GLN A 540 -14.85 -12.01 -48.15
N GLN A 541 -13.91 -12.13 -47.20
CA GLN A 541 -12.55 -11.55 -47.20
C GLN A 541 -12.13 -11.03 -48.57
N SER A 542 -12.57 -9.82 -48.91
CA SER A 542 -12.10 -9.19 -50.12
C SER A 542 -10.75 -8.61 -49.77
N GLU A 543 -9.82 -8.65 -50.73
CA GLU A 543 -8.70 -7.72 -50.82
C GLU A 543 -9.30 -6.31 -50.96
N ILE A 544 -9.93 -5.82 -49.90
CA ILE A 544 -10.36 -4.45 -49.83
C ILE A 544 -9.05 -3.70 -49.68
N SER A 545 -8.66 -3.08 -50.79
CA SER A 545 -7.58 -2.10 -50.84
C SER A 545 -7.64 -1.23 -49.56
N PRO A 546 -6.49 -0.80 -49.01
CA PRO A 546 -6.43 0.21 -47.92
C PRO A 546 -7.23 1.50 -48.19
N GLN A 547 -7.88 1.61 -49.35
CA GLN A 547 -8.76 2.68 -49.80
C GLN A 547 -10.23 2.55 -49.36
N ALA A 548 -10.66 1.51 -48.63
CA ALA A 548 -12.01 1.50 -48.07
C ALA A 548 -12.16 2.57 -47.00
N LYS A 549 -13.13 3.46 -47.22
CA LYS A 549 -13.51 4.51 -46.27
C LYS A 549 -14.57 3.93 -45.34
N PHE A 550 -14.30 3.86 -44.04
CA PHE A 550 -15.37 3.74 -43.04
C PHE A 550 -16.02 5.12 -42.93
N ARG A 551 -17.11 5.39 -43.67
CA ARG A 551 -17.89 6.63 -43.51
C ARG A 551 -19.21 6.34 -42.80
N GLY A 552 -19.49 7.10 -41.75
CA GLY A 552 -20.84 7.23 -41.24
C GLY A 552 -21.71 7.98 -42.25
N GLY A 553 -22.46 7.24 -43.07
CA GLY A 553 -23.66 7.66 -43.81
C GLY A 553 -23.54 8.87 -44.74
N GLY A 554 -23.33 8.64 -46.04
CA GLY A 554 -23.58 9.62 -47.11
C GLY A 554 -23.42 9.05 -48.53
N PRO A 555 -24.11 9.57 -49.57
CA PRO A 555 -24.63 8.77 -50.69
C PRO A 555 -23.70 8.44 -51.87
N ASP A 556 -22.39 8.66 -51.82
CA ASP A 556 -21.51 8.46 -52.99
C ASP A 556 -20.39 7.43 -52.76
N ALA A 557 -20.31 6.49 -53.71
CA ALA A 557 -19.76 5.16 -53.58
C ALA A 557 -18.25 5.06 -53.27
N SER A 558 -17.96 4.45 -52.12
CA SER A 558 -16.90 3.48 -51.84
C SER A 558 -17.51 2.47 -50.87
N VAL A 559 -17.08 1.20 -50.84
CA VAL A 559 -17.67 0.18 -49.96
C VAL A 559 -17.77 0.70 -48.51
N ASP A 560 -18.98 1.08 -48.09
CA ASP A 560 -19.27 1.53 -46.74
C ASP A 560 -19.24 0.30 -45.84
N VAL A 561 -18.09 0.05 -45.24
CA VAL A 561 -17.99 -0.92 -44.17
C VAL A 561 -18.52 -0.25 -42.91
N MET A 562 -19.63 -0.74 -42.37
CA MET A 562 -20.14 -0.27 -41.08
C MET A 562 -19.13 -0.70 -40.01
N ALA A 563 -18.64 0.25 -39.21
CA ALA A 563 -17.79 -0.05 -38.04
C ALA A 563 -18.45 -1.09 -37.12
N ASP A 564 -19.78 -1.16 -37.13
CA ASP A 564 -20.59 -2.13 -36.41
C ASP A 564 -20.33 -3.59 -36.83
N ASP A 565 -19.98 -3.86 -38.08
CA ASP A 565 -19.67 -5.22 -38.54
C ASP A 565 -18.18 -5.57 -38.41
N LEU A 566 -17.29 -4.60 -38.16
CA LEU A 566 -15.86 -4.87 -38.02
C LEU A 566 -15.57 -5.60 -36.70
N LEU A 567 -14.91 -6.75 -36.78
CA LEU A 567 -14.41 -7.49 -35.61
C LEU A 567 -12.95 -7.15 -35.31
N ARG A 568 -12.11 -7.09 -36.36
CA ARG A 568 -10.68 -6.79 -36.21
C ARG A 568 -9.98 -6.38 -37.51
N LEU A 569 -8.84 -5.73 -37.33
CA LEU A 569 -7.80 -5.45 -38.31
C LEU A 569 -6.47 -5.98 -37.76
N ASP A 570 -5.91 -6.98 -38.43
CA ASP A 570 -4.63 -7.59 -38.09
C ASP A 570 -3.54 -7.11 -39.05
N PHE A 571 -2.31 -6.88 -38.57
CA PHE A 571 -1.18 -6.46 -39.40
C PHE A 571 -0.04 -7.49 -39.33
N PRO A 572 -0.14 -8.65 -40.04
CA PRO A 572 0.83 -9.75 -39.93
C PRO A 572 2.28 -9.40 -40.26
N ASN A 573 2.48 -8.34 -41.04
CA ASN A 573 3.79 -7.85 -41.46
C ASN A 573 4.43 -6.88 -40.46
N HIS A 574 3.68 -6.40 -39.46
CA HIS A 574 4.19 -5.47 -38.45
C HIS A 574 4.69 -6.23 -37.23
N SER A 575 5.69 -5.70 -36.54
CA SER A 575 6.23 -6.28 -35.31
C SER A 575 6.32 -5.20 -34.24
N LEU A 576 6.17 -5.59 -32.98
CA LEU A 576 6.38 -4.67 -31.86
C LEU A 576 7.82 -4.17 -31.88
N GLN A 577 7.98 -2.86 -31.70
CA GLN A 577 9.25 -2.19 -31.55
C GLN A 577 9.57 -2.06 -30.06
N VAL A 578 10.85 -1.95 -29.73
CA VAL A 578 11.24 -1.50 -28.39
C VAL A 578 10.86 -0.02 -28.30
N PRO A 579 10.04 0.38 -27.33
CA PRO A 579 9.68 1.79 -27.17
C PRO A 579 10.95 2.62 -26.96
N ASP A 580 11.14 3.68 -27.75
CA ASP A 580 12.23 4.67 -27.56
C ASP A 580 11.84 5.73 -26.51
N SER A 581 10.60 5.68 -26.02
CA SER A 581 10.09 6.55 -24.97
C SER A 581 10.78 6.27 -23.64
N GLU A 582 11.09 7.33 -22.92
CA GLU A 582 11.62 7.30 -21.57
C GLU A 582 10.53 7.22 -20.49
N ALA A 583 9.25 7.29 -20.87
CA ALA A 583 8.12 7.17 -19.95
C ALA A 583 7.02 6.21 -20.44
N TRP A 584 6.38 5.55 -19.47
CA TRP A 584 5.24 4.65 -19.66
C TRP A 584 4.10 5.05 -18.74
N TRP A 585 2.92 5.24 -19.32
CA TRP A 585 1.71 5.72 -18.65
C TRP A 585 0.65 4.63 -18.68
N CYS A 586 0.02 4.37 -17.53
CA CYS A 586 -1.00 3.34 -17.41
C CYS A 586 -2.27 3.88 -16.75
N PHE A 587 -3.41 3.49 -17.29
CA PHE A 587 -4.72 3.88 -16.80
C PHE A 587 -5.50 2.67 -16.25
N GLY A 588 -6.42 2.93 -15.33
CA GLY A 588 -7.20 1.88 -14.66
C GLY A 588 -8.11 1.05 -15.57
N ASP A 589 -8.45 1.59 -16.73
CA ASP A 589 -9.19 0.94 -17.82
C ASP A 589 -8.32 0.04 -18.71
N GLY A 590 -7.01 -0.01 -18.46
CA GLY A 590 -6.05 -0.81 -19.22
C GLY A 590 -5.41 -0.09 -20.40
N GLU A 591 -5.74 1.18 -20.64
CA GLU A 591 -5.01 1.99 -21.63
C GLU A 591 -3.56 2.22 -21.20
N GLN A 592 -2.67 2.22 -22.19
CA GLN A 592 -1.23 2.36 -22.00
C GLN A 592 -0.64 3.26 -23.06
N PHE A 593 0.26 4.16 -22.66
CA PHE A 593 0.97 5.05 -23.58
C PHE A 593 2.46 5.01 -23.30
N TYR A 594 3.25 4.81 -24.35
CA TYR A 594 4.69 5.02 -24.37
C TYR A 594 4.93 6.38 -25.00
N GLY A 595 5.16 7.38 -24.17
CA GLY A 595 5.46 8.72 -24.65
C GLY A 595 6.13 9.62 -23.62
N ASP A 596 7.01 10.46 -24.11
CA ASP A 596 7.82 11.37 -23.32
C ASP A 596 7.01 12.58 -22.85
N LEU A 597 7.24 12.98 -21.62
CA LEU A 597 6.53 14.08 -21.01
C LEU A 597 7.06 15.43 -21.53
N VAL A 598 6.25 16.14 -22.31
CA VAL A 598 6.54 17.53 -22.70
C VAL A 598 6.15 18.49 -21.57
N SER A 599 4.91 18.38 -21.09
CA SER A 599 4.40 19.16 -19.96
C SER A 599 3.16 18.51 -19.35
N MET A 600 2.87 18.78 -18.08
CA MET A 600 1.70 18.26 -17.39
C MET A 600 1.20 19.23 -16.33
N SER A 601 -0.12 19.29 -16.26
CA SER A 601 -0.94 19.99 -15.26
C SER A 601 -1.84 18.97 -14.55
N ASP A 602 -2.69 19.44 -13.63
CA ASP A 602 -3.54 18.55 -12.82
C ASP A 602 -4.47 17.65 -13.66
N ASP A 603 -4.97 18.13 -14.81
CA ASP A 603 -6.01 17.44 -15.60
C ASP A 603 -5.55 16.96 -16.99
N HIS A 604 -4.42 17.47 -17.49
CA HIS A 604 -3.87 17.09 -18.79
C HIS A 604 -2.34 16.98 -18.77
N ALA A 605 -1.83 16.00 -19.51
CA ALA A 605 -0.44 15.89 -19.95
C ALA A 605 -0.35 16.13 -21.45
N LEU A 606 0.76 16.68 -21.90
CA LEU A 606 1.16 16.78 -23.29
C LEU A 606 2.32 15.80 -23.49
N LEU A 607 2.09 14.78 -24.32
CA LEU A 607 3.03 13.68 -24.52
C LEU A 607 3.55 13.66 -25.95
N ASP A 608 4.84 13.41 -26.12
CA ASP A 608 5.40 13.01 -27.41
C ASP A 608 5.26 11.49 -27.54
N VAL A 609 4.43 11.02 -28.47
CA VAL A 609 4.07 9.60 -28.63
C VAL A 609 4.46 9.12 -30.02
N GLY A 610 5.01 7.91 -30.11
CA GLY A 610 5.58 7.42 -31.37
C GLY A 610 4.60 7.31 -32.54
N PHE A 611 3.30 7.19 -32.26
CA PHE A 611 2.27 7.08 -33.31
C PHE A 611 1.78 8.42 -33.87
N SER A 612 2.26 9.57 -33.36
CA SER A 612 1.86 10.91 -33.80
C SER A 612 3.06 11.82 -34.03
N ASP A 613 3.03 12.64 -35.08
CA ASP A 613 4.08 13.64 -35.35
C ASP A 613 3.94 14.92 -34.50
N GLN A 614 2.84 15.04 -33.74
CA GLN A 614 2.56 16.18 -32.87
C GLN A 614 2.32 15.71 -31.44
N ALA A 615 2.78 16.52 -30.49
CA ALA A 615 2.56 16.24 -29.09
C ALA A 615 1.06 16.12 -28.79
N SER A 616 0.68 15.00 -28.20
CA SER A 616 -0.69 14.56 -27.97
C SER A 616 -1.18 15.01 -26.60
N LYS A 617 -2.31 15.72 -26.57
CA LYS A 617 -2.92 16.22 -25.32
C LYS A 617 -3.78 15.12 -24.69
N LEU A 618 -3.30 14.55 -23.59
CA LEU A 618 -3.89 13.44 -22.86
C LEU A 618 -4.53 13.88 -21.55
N ARG A 619 -5.79 13.51 -21.30
CA ARG A 619 -6.43 13.67 -19.98
C ARG A 619 -5.88 12.68 -18.95
N THR A 620 -5.53 13.16 -17.76
CA THR A 620 -4.89 12.37 -16.68
C THR A 620 -5.87 11.69 -15.72
N GLU A 621 -7.19 11.90 -15.87
CA GLU A 621 -8.22 11.24 -15.05
C GLU A 621 -8.04 9.71 -15.08
N GLY A 622 -8.07 9.02 -13.94
CA GLY A 622 -7.92 7.55 -13.92
C GLY A 622 -6.52 7.02 -14.30
N LEU A 623 -5.51 7.90 -14.43
CA LEU A 623 -4.10 7.51 -14.45
C LEU A 623 -3.79 6.77 -13.15
N THR A 624 -3.24 5.56 -13.26
CA THR A 624 -2.89 4.72 -12.10
C THR A 624 -1.38 4.65 -11.89
N GLN A 625 -0.60 4.75 -12.96
CA GLN A 625 0.85 4.65 -12.91
C GLN A 625 1.53 5.48 -14.00
N LEU A 626 2.61 6.15 -13.62
CA LEU A 626 3.59 6.78 -14.51
C LEU A 626 4.96 6.20 -14.16
N SER A 627 5.61 5.48 -15.08
CA SER A 627 6.93 4.89 -14.88
C SER A 627 7.98 5.61 -15.73
N PHE A 628 9.16 5.83 -15.16
CA PHE A 628 10.32 6.38 -15.84
C PHE A 628 11.25 5.22 -16.25
N LEU A 629 11.44 5.05 -17.55
CA LEU A 629 12.13 3.90 -18.16
C LEU A 629 13.65 4.11 -18.31
N HIS A 630 14.19 5.22 -17.83
CA HIS A 630 15.63 5.50 -17.87
C HIS A 630 16.45 4.46 -17.10
N SER A 631 17.69 4.23 -17.53
CA SER A 631 18.60 3.32 -16.83
C SER A 631 18.90 3.85 -15.41
N PRO A 632 18.78 3.01 -14.37
CA PRO A 632 19.04 3.42 -12.98
C PRO A 632 20.49 3.89 -12.75
N ASN A 633 21.41 3.54 -13.66
CA ASN A 633 22.82 3.95 -13.60
C ASN A 633 23.08 5.37 -14.11
N LEU A 634 22.11 6.00 -14.80
CA LEU A 634 22.27 7.36 -15.33
C LEU A 634 22.21 8.41 -14.23
N TYR A 635 21.54 8.11 -13.11
CA TYR A 635 21.46 9.00 -11.97
C TYR A 635 22.49 8.63 -10.89
N VAL A 636 23.68 9.24 -10.97
CA VAL A 636 24.66 9.17 -9.89
C VAL A 636 24.26 10.17 -8.82
N ALA A 637 23.61 9.68 -7.75
CA ALA A 637 23.39 10.49 -6.55
C ALA A 637 24.74 11.05 -6.07
N ARG A 638 24.84 12.38 -5.89
CA ARG A 638 26.03 12.99 -5.29
C ARG A 638 26.26 12.32 -3.93
N GLN A 639 27.51 11.88 -3.66
CA GLN A 639 27.86 11.11 -2.45
C GLN A 639 27.47 11.78 -1.12
N GLU A 640 27.14 13.08 -1.14
CA GLU A 640 26.74 13.90 0.01
C GLU A 640 25.29 13.71 0.49
N ALA A 641 24.40 13.06 -0.28
CA ALA A 641 22.98 12.88 0.09
C ALA A 641 22.73 11.51 0.79
N ARG A 642 23.24 11.35 2.01
CA ARG A 642 23.15 10.10 2.79
C ARG A 642 22.27 10.19 4.03
N ASP A 643 21.78 11.38 4.39
CA ASP A 643 20.87 11.50 5.52
C ASP A 643 19.58 10.76 5.20
N LYS A 644 18.91 10.22 6.22
CA LYS A 644 17.66 9.46 6.11
C LYS A 644 16.53 10.18 6.85
N LEU A 645 15.38 10.28 6.21
CA LEU A 645 14.12 10.74 6.80
C LEU A 645 13.11 9.60 6.76
N ASP A 646 12.61 9.21 7.92
CA ASP A 646 11.59 8.19 8.12
C ASP A 646 10.32 8.82 8.71
N HIS A 647 9.18 8.58 8.05
CA HIS A 647 7.84 9.03 8.42
C HIS A 647 6.79 8.07 7.82
N PRO A 648 5.57 7.91 8.39
CA PRO A 648 4.53 7.08 7.78
C PRO A 648 4.21 7.42 6.31
N LEU A 649 4.32 8.70 5.94
CA LEU A 649 4.11 9.21 4.58
C LEU A 649 5.39 9.28 3.72
N ALA A 650 6.56 8.97 4.26
CA ALA A 650 7.81 9.06 3.50
C ALA A 650 8.96 8.27 4.10
N ARG A 651 9.74 7.63 3.22
CA ARG A 651 11.06 7.11 3.55
C ARG A 651 12.02 7.60 2.48
N MET A 652 12.90 8.54 2.81
CA MET A 652 13.71 9.23 1.81
C MET A 652 15.14 9.44 2.28
N ARG A 653 16.07 9.33 1.34
CA ARG A 653 17.43 9.82 1.46
C ARG A 653 17.52 11.25 0.95
N GLY A 654 18.47 12.00 1.49
CA GLY A 654 18.66 13.40 1.14
C GLY A 654 19.71 14.07 1.99
N ARG A 655 19.50 15.37 2.18
CA ARG A 655 20.34 16.23 3.01
C ARG A 655 19.45 17.09 3.90
N LEU A 656 19.76 17.10 5.19
CA LEU A 656 19.20 18.06 6.13
C LEU A 656 19.95 19.40 6.01
N VAL A 657 19.21 20.50 5.87
CA VAL A 657 19.77 21.86 5.73
C VAL A 657 19.18 22.84 6.75
N SER A 658 19.91 23.91 7.07
CA SER A 658 19.48 24.96 8.00
C SER A 658 19.57 26.34 7.37
N GLY A 659 18.74 27.27 7.85
CA GLY A 659 18.78 28.68 7.45
C GLY A 659 18.33 29.00 6.02
N GLN A 660 17.93 28.00 5.24
CA GLN A 660 17.45 28.15 3.86
C GLN A 660 15.92 28.04 3.73
N THR A 661 15.21 27.65 4.80
CA THR A 661 13.80 27.26 4.75
C THR A 661 13.04 27.76 5.99
N GLY A 662 12.56 28.99 5.98
CA GLY A 662 11.71 29.50 7.07
C GLY A 662 12.32 29.35 8.48
N ALA A 663 11.49 29.00 9.46
CA ALA A 663 11.91 28.85 10.87
C ALA A 663 12.46 27.45 11.19
N HIS A 664 12.05 26.41 10.46
CA HIS A 664 12.41 25.02 10.73
C HIS A 664 13.53 24.53 9.79
N PRO A 665 14.25 23.45 10.13
CA PRO A 665 15.22 22.89 9.20
C PRO A 665 14.54 22.41 7.92
N GLY A 666 15.27 22.51 6.82
CA GLY A 666 14.85 22.08 5.51
C GLY A 666 15.37 20.69 5.19
N TRP A 667 14.67 20.02 4.29
CA TRP A 667 15.12 18.76 3.73
C TRP A 667 15.21 18.89 2.21
N GLN A 668 16.35 18.44 1.67
CA GLN A 668 16.59 18.34 0.24
C GLN A 668 16.63 16.84 -0.14
N PRO A 669 15.55 16.29 -0.69
CA PRO A 669 15.55 14.93 -1.21
C PRO A 669 16.60 14.73 -2.30
N VAL A 670 17.01 13.48 -2.51
CA VAL A 670 17.76 13.09 -3.72
C VAL A 670 16.97 13.52 -4.97
N GLY A 671 17.65 14.12 -5.93
CA GLY A 671 17.01 14.64 -7.16
C GLY A 671 16.38 16.03 -7.02
N ALA A 672 16.30 16.59 -5.82
CA ALA A 672 15.73 17.92 -5.61
C ALA A 672 16.74 19.05 -5.89
N SER A 673 16.31 20.09 -6.61
CA SER A 673 17.15 21.26 -6.89
C SER A 673 17.30 22.20 -5.69
N LYS A 674 16.32 22.22 -4.79
CA LYS A 674 16.27 23.05 -3.57
C LYS A 674 15.69 22.26 -2.40
N ALA A 675 16.05 22.65 -1.20
CA ALA A 675 15.42 22.15 0.02
C ALA A 675 14.03 22.78 0.23
N SER A 676 13.16 22.07 0.94
CA SER A 676 11.89 22.59 1.44
C SER A 676 11.80 22.41 2.95
N GLY A 677 11.18 23.37 3.65
CA GLY A 677 11.04 23.35 5.11
C GLY A 677 10.24 22.15 5.58
N LEU A 678 10.71 21.45 6.62
CA LEU A 678 10.00 20.33 7.23
C LEU A 678 8.93 20.82 8.22
N ARG A 679 7.71 20.30 8.10
CA ARG A 679 6.63 20.58 9.06
C ARG A 679 6.75 19.72 10.32
N LEU A 680 7.74 20.00 11.15
CA LEU A 680 8.03 19.20 12.34
C LEU A 680 6.97 19.31 13.44
N ASN A 681 6.21 20.41 13.49
CA ASN A 681 5.22 20.67 14.54
C ASN A 681 3.86 19.98 14.31
N GLN A 682 3.60 19.45 13.11
CA GLN A 682 2.33 18.84 12.72
C GLN A 682 2.41 17.30 12.61
N ALA A 683 3.61 16.73 12.72
CA ALA A 683 3.84 15.34 12.38
C ALA A 683 3.61 14.39 13.56
N THR A 684 3.04 13.23 13.26
CA THR A 684 2.74 12.19 14.25
C THR A 684 3.99 11.42 14.67
N HIS A 685 4.97 11.23 13.76
CA HIS A 685 6.29 10.65 14.03
C HIS A 685 7.27 10.89 12.86
N ILE A 686 8.15 11.91 12.94
CA ILE A 686 9.29 12.11 12.02
C ILE A 686 10.57 11.68 12.73
N LYS A 687 11.41 10.90 12.05
CA LYS A 687 12.80 10.66 12.44
C LYS A 687 13.73 11.07 11.30
N VAL A 688 14.69 11.93 11.58
CA VAL A 688 15.78 12.26 10.66
C VAL A 688 17.09 11.79 11.27
N HIS A 689 17.90 11.06 10.51
CA HIS A 689 19.21 10.59 10.92
C HIS A 689 20.27 11.04 9.91
N ARG A 690 21.39 11.59 10.38
CA ARG A 690 22.52 11.99 9.54
C ARG A 690 23.64 10.97 9.61
N ASP A 691 24.04 10.44 8.45
CA ASP A 691 25.01 9.33 8.36
C ASP A 691 26.46 9.77 8.67
N HIS A 692 26.83 11.05 8.43
CA HIS A 692 28.20 11.54 8.58
C HIS A 692 28.26 12.83 9.41
N VAL A 693 28.27 12.68 10.74
CA VAL A 693 28.47 13.80 11.68
C VAL A 693 29.74 13.56 12.48
N ALA A 694 30.65 14.54 12.51
CA ALA A 694 31.89 14.42 13.27
C ALA A 694 31.58 14.26 14.78
N PRO A 695 32.13 13.22 15.44
CA PRO A 695 31.76 12.84 16.81
C PRO A 695 32.30 13.79 17.89
N SER A 696 33.37 14.53 17.60
CA SER A 696 33.98 15.43 18.58
C SER A 696 33.08 16.66 18.86
N PRO A 697 32.98 17.15 20.11
CA PRO A 697 32.21 18.35 20.44
C PRO A 697 32.74 19.61 19.76
N SER A 698 31.93 20.67 19.70
CA SER A 698 32.34 22.00 19.19
C SER A 698 33.00 22.90 20.24
N TRP A 699 33.29 22.35 21.41
CA TRP A 699 33.82 23.01 22.61
C TRP A 699 34.90 22.11 23.23
N ASP A 700 35.81 22.67 24.04
CA ASP A 700 36.84 21.86 24.72
C ASP A 700 36.22 21.11 25.92
N PRO A 701 36.27 19.76 25.97
CA PRO A 701 35.80 18.97 27.11
C PRO A 701 36.37 19.39 28.47
N LYS A 702 37.53 20.05 28.50
CA LYS A 702 38.13 20.56 29.74
C LYS A 702 37.36 21.74 30.33
N ASP A 703 36.73 22.56 29.49
CA ASP A 703 35.98 23.74 29.94
C ASP A 703 34.64 23.35 30.55
N PHE A 704 34.03 22.26 30.07
CA PHE A 704 32.73 21.73 30.52
C PHE A 704 32.83 20.24 30.85
N PRO A 705 33.52 19.87 31.93
CA PRO A 705 33.90 18.49 32.21
C PRO A 705 32.77 17.66 32.82
N SER A 706 31.58 18.18 33.04
CA SER A 706 30.47 17.46 33.69
C SER A 706 29.31 17.25 32.72
N LYS A 707 28.46 16.26 32.97
CA LYS A 707 27.18 16.08 32.26
C LYS A 707 26.03 16.20 33.26
N ILE A 708 24.95 16.85 32.82
CA ILE A 708 23.70 16.99 33.58
C ILE A 708 22.62 16.25 32.81
N PHE A 709 21.89 15.38 33.50
CA PHE A 709 20.72 14.65 33.01
C PHE A 709 19.46 15.19 33.68
N THR A 710 18.45 15.57 32.91
CA THR A 710 17.19 16.11 33.45
C THR A 710 16.13 15.02 33.62
N GLN A 711 15.12 15.27 34.47
CA GLN A 711 13.95 14.39 34.63
C GLN A 711 13.13 14.22 33.34
N LYS A 712 13.30 15.12 32.36
CA LYS A 712 12.65 15.04 31.03
C LYS A 712 13.49 14.32 29.98
N GLY A 713 14.69 13.85 30.35
CA GLY A 713 15.58 13.08 29.48
C GLY A 713 16.59 13.92 28.70
N ASP A 714 16.67 15.23 28.91
CA ASP A 714 17.76 16.04 28.35
C ASP A 714 19.10 15.59 28.97
N CYS A 715 20.18 15.63 28.18
CA CYS A 715 21.55 15.42 28.64
C CYS A 715 22.46 16.42 27.97
N PHE A 716 23.20 17.22 28.74
CA PHE A 716 24.10 18.21 28.19
C PHE A 716 25.35 18.40 29.04
N ALA A 717 26.42 18.83 28.36
CA ALA A 717 27.68 19.17 29.01
C ALA A 717 27.57 20.47 29.80
N ALA A 718 28.26 20.53 30.93
CA ALA A 718 28.32 21.68 31.80
C ALA A 718 29.59 21.72 32.65
N ARG A 719 29.94 22.91 33.12
CA ARG A 719 30.81 23.10 34.29
C ARG A 719 29.90 23.40 35.48
N ILE A 720 29.83 22.49 36.44
CA ILE A 720 28.98 22.68 37.61
C ILE A 720 29.75 23.50 38.65
N ASP A 721 29.24 24.66 39.05
CA ASP A 721 29.90 25.54 40.02
C ASP A 721 29.46 25.23 41.46
N GLY A 722 28.22 24.77 41.65
CA GLY A 722 27.73 24.34 42.96
C GLY A 722 26.24 24.06 43.02
N LEU A 723 25.74 23.75 44.21
CA LEU A 723 24.32 23.62 44.56
C LEU A 723 24.06 24.49 45.80
N ARG A 724 23.19 25.50 45.68
CA ARG A 724 22.77 26.39 46.78
C ARG A 724 21.28 26.70 46.64
N ASP A 725 20.56 26.76 47.76
CA ASP A 725 19.12 27.07 47.79
C ASP A 725 18.29 26.23 46.80
N ALA A 726 18.61 24.92 46.73
CA ALA A 726 18.00 23.96 45.79
C ALA A 726 18.20 24.30 44.28
N GLN A 727 19.12 25.20 43.94
CA GLN A 727 19.52 25.51 42.57
C GLN A 727 20.90 24.94 42.25
N LEU A 728 20.96 24.06 41.25
CA LEU A 728 22.21 23.60 40.66
C LEU A 728 22.74 24.70 39.74
N ILE A 729 23.86 25.31 40.10
CA ILE A 729 24.51 26.40 39.37
C ILE A 729 25.56 25.82 38.43
N PHE A 730 25.52 26.19 37.16
CA PHE A 730 26.42 25.68 36.13
C PHE A 730 26.58 26.65 34.95
N GLU A 731 27.63 26.44 34.17
CA GLU A 731 27.77 27.01 32.82
C GLU A 731 27.71 25.88 31.78
N SER A 732 27.08 26.12 30.63
CA SER A 732 26.98 25.14 29.54
C SER A 732 27.32 25.79 28.20
N PRO A 733 27.94 25.05 27.25
CA PRO A 733 28.20 25.58 25.91
C PRO A 733 26.93 25.75 25.07
N PHE A 734 25.79 25.24 25.55
CA PHE A 734 24.52 25.26 24.81
C PHE A 734 23.44 26.16 25.43
N LEU A 735 23.54 26.47 26.74
CA LEU A 735 22.46 27.10 27.51
C LEU A 735 22.83 28.51 27.94
N THR A 736 21.87 29.44 27.89
CA THR A 736 22.06 30.80 28.44
C THR A 736 21.80 30.86 29.94
N GLN A 737 21.00 29.94 30.48
CA GLN A 737 20.66 29.90 31.90
C GLN A 737 21.79 29.26 32.72
N GLN A 738 22.12 29.88 33.85
CA GLN A 738 23.24 29.46 34.71
C GLN A 738 22.82 28.62 35.93
N GLY A 739 21.57 28.18 35.99
CA GLY A 739 21.14 27.26 37.03
C GLY A 739 19.73 26.72 36.85
N ILE A 740 19.48 25.53 37.39
CA ILE A 740 18.18 24.86 37.36
C ILE A 740 17.83 24.30 38.74
N HIS A 741 16.54 24.20 39.03
CA HIS A 741 16.09 23.61 40.29
C HIS A 741 16.50 22.14 40.36
N ILE A 742 17.03 21.71 41.52
CA ILE A 742 17.60 20.37 41.70
C ILE A 742 16.60 19.24 41.44
N GLU A 743 15.29 19.48 41.65
CA GLU A 743 14.24 18.49 41.34
C GLU A 743 14.07 18.23 39.84
N GLN A 744 14.55 19.12 38.97
CA GLN A 744 14.55 18.89 37.51
C GLN A 744 15.76 18.05 37.07
N VAL A 745 16.72 17.79 37.96
CA VAL A 745 17.96 17.05 37.68
C VAL A 745 17.78 15.60 38.09
N GLN A 746 17.86 14.69 37.12
CA GLN A 746 17.82 13.27 37.37
C GLN A 746 19.19 12.73 37.80
N ALA A 747 20.26 13.18 37.15
CA ALA A 747 21.60 12.76 37.51
C ALA A 747 22.65 13.80 37.08
N ILE A 748 23.80 13.75 37.71
CA ILE A 748 25.00 14.45 37.28
C ILE A 748 26.18 13.49 37.21
N GLU A 749 27.05 13.72 36.23
CA GLU A 749 28.35 13.09 36.09
C GLU A 749 29.43 14.16 36.24
N LEU A 750 30.37 13.96 37.16
CA LEU A 750 31.45 14.89 37.45
C LEU A 750 32.76 14.34 36.85
N HIS A 751 33.36 15.11 35.93
CA HIS A 751 34.62 14.82 35.24
C HIS A 751 34.56 13.70 34.19
N HIS A 752 33.92 13.99 33.06
CA HIS A 752 33.87 13.22 31.82
C HIS A 752 35.22 13.15 31.06
N VAL A 753 36.34 13.48 31.71
CA VAL A 753 37.66 13.18 31.13
C VAL A 753 38.14 11.88 31.76
N VAL A 754 37.78 10.75 31.15
CA VAL A 754 38.77 9.68 31.05
C VAL A 754 39.88 10.30 30.19
N PRO A 755 41.08 10.56 30.74
CA PRO A 755 42.17 11.05 29.91
C PRO A 755 42.36 10.04 28.78
N ALA A 756 42.46 10.50 27.53
CA ALA A 756 42.94 9.63 26.46
C ALA A 756 44.27 9.05 26.93
N LEU A 757 44.30 7.76 27.27
CA LEU A 757 45.46 7.12 27.87
C LEU A 757 46.56 7.06 26.80
N ASN A 758 47.57 7.90 26.95
CA ASN A 758 48.89 7.57 26.43
C ASN A 758 49.61 6.69 27.45
N SER A 759 50.65 5.97 26.99
CA SER A 759 51.39 4.99 27.80
C SER A 759 51.95 5.56 29.10
N GLU A 760 52.18 6.88 29.19
CA GLU A 760 52.62 7.54 30.43
C GLU A 760 51.51 7.64 31.48
N THR A 761 50.27 7.95 31.09
CA THR A 761 49.14 8.11 32.05
C THR A 761 48.72 6.81 32.74
N VAL A 762 48.92 5.65 32.11
CA VAL A 762 48.61 4.32 32.70
C VAL A 762 49.48 4.02 33.92
N SER A 763 50.74 4.48 33.91
CA SER A 763 51.70 4.21 34.99
C SER A 763 51.42 4.97 36.30
N LYS A 764 50.56 6.00 36.26
CA LYS A 764 50.22 6.87 37.39
C LYS A 764 48.76 6.76 37.84
N ALA A 765 47.96 5.92 37.18
CA ALA A 765 46.56 5.74 37.53
C ALA A 765 46.41 4.86 38.78
N PRO A 766 45.49 5.20 39.72
CA PRO A 766 45.16 4.34 40.85
C PRO A 766 44.67 2.96 40.38
N ALA A 767 45.08 1.90 41.08
CA ALA A 767 44.83 0.51 40.68
C ALA A 767 43.35 0.17 40.40
N PHE A 768 42.41 0.79 41.14
CA PHE A 768 40.97 0.57 40.93
C PHE A 768 40.46 1.09 39.57
N MET A 769 41.10 2.14 39.03
CA MET A 769 40.74 2.76 37.75
C MET A 769 41.26 1.93 36.57
N ILE A 770 42.41 1.26 36.77
CA ILE A 770 42.95 0.28 35.82
C ILE A 770 42.07 -0.99 35.81
N GLN A 771 41.60 -1.43 36.97
CA GLN A 771 40.74 -2.61 37.10
C GLN A 771 39.36 -2.41 36.43
N ALA A 772 38.70 -1.27 36.65
CA ALA A 772 37.42 -0.95 36.01
C ALA A 772 37.48 -0.87 34.47
N ILE A 773 38.67 -0.62 33.90
CA ILE A 773 38.92 -0.61 32.45
C ILE A 773 39.18 -2.03 31.93
N ILE A 774 39.94 -2.84 32.69
CA ILE A 774 40.20 -4.26 32.37
C ILE A 774 38.90 -5.08 32.42
N ASP A 775 38.04 -4.82 33.41
CA ASP A 775 36.75 -5.51 33.58
C ASP A 775 35.74 -5.14 32.47
N ARG A 776 35.86 -3.92 31.90
CA ARG A 776 35.10 -3.50 30.70
C ARG A 776 35.62 -4.12 29.40
N GLN A 777 36.92 -4.39 29.28
CA GLN A 777 37.51 -4.99 28.07
C GLN A 777 37.38 -6.52 28.04
N ASN A 778 37.30 -7.19 29.18
CA ASN A 778 37.20 -8.64 29.28
C ASN A 778 35.76 -9.19 29.32
N GLY A 779 34.74 -8.32 29.23
CA GLY A 779 33.33 -8.73 29.18
C GLY A 779 32.77 -9.27 30.50
N ASP A 780 33.50 -9.16 31.60
CA ASP A 780 33.13 -9.63 32.93
C ASP A 780 32.87 -8.41 33.83
N SER A 781 31.78 -7.69 33.57
CA SER A 781 31.32 -6.58 34.39
C SER A 781 29.99 -6.95 35.01
N ARG A 782 29.92 -7.03 36.34
CA ARG A 782 28.62 -6.82 37.00
C ARG A 782 28.13 -5.45 36.55
N THR A 783 26.93 -5.39 35.96
CA THR A 783 26.36 -4.10 35.56
C THR A 783 26.13 -3.27 36.83
N VAL A 784 26.20 -1.95 36.76
CA VAL A 784 25.91 -1.14 37.96
C VAL A 784 24.47 -1.34 38.43
N GLU A 785 23.59 -1.83 37.55
CA GLU A 785 22.28 -2.38 37.87
C GLU A 785 22.36 -3.54 38.89
N GLU A 786 23.27 -4.51 38.72
CA GLU A 786 23.49 -5.59 39.69
C GLU A 786 24.05 -5.11 41.04
N MET A 787 24.71 -3.94 41.07
CA MET A 787 25.18 -3.29 42.31
C MET A 787 24.10 -2.44 42.98
N ILE A 788 23.21 -1.81 42.20
CA ILE A 788 22.16 -0.91 42.68
C ILE A 788 20.86 -1.65 42.99
N GLN A 789 20.53 -2.73 42.29
CA GLN A 789 19.28 -3.47 42.46
C GLN A 789 19.08 -4.01 43.89
N PRO A 790 20.09 -4.58 44.58
CA PRO A 790 19.95 -5.00 45.98
C PRO A 790 19.67 -3.81 46.92
N LEU A 791 20.22 -2.63 46.60
CA LEU A 791 19.99 -1.39 47.35
C LEU A 791 18.58 -0.83 47.10
N LEU A 792 18.02 -0.99 45.91
CA LEU A 792 16.63 -0.62 45.60
C LEU A 792 15.63 -1.62 46.20
N ASP A 793 15.90 -2.92 46.15
CA ASP A 793 15.02 -3.97 46.69
C ASP A 793 14.92 -3.91 48.22
N GLN A 794 16.03 -3.61 48.92
CA GLN A 794 16.02 -3.34 50.36
C GLN A 794 15.20 -2.11 50.75
N SER A 795 14.95 -1.19 49.80
CA SER A 795 14.25 0.06 50.06
C SER A 795 12.73 0.03 49.90
N ALA A 796 12.16 -1.07 49.39
CA ALA A 796 10.71 -1.26 49.32
C ALA A 796 10.02 -1.25 50.70
N TYR A 797 10.80 -1.44 51.78
CA TYR A 797 10.35 -1.46 53.17
C TYR A 797 10.75 -0.21 53.98
N GLU A 798 11.37 0.79 53.34
CA GLU A 798 11.84 2.02 54.00
C GLU A 798 10.98 3.24 53.64
N ASN A 799 10.79 4.18 54.58
CA ASN A 799 9.97 5.37 54.33
C ASN A 799 10.65 6.28 53.27
N PRO A 800 9.98 6.61 52.15
CA PRO A 800 10.59 7.38 51.05
C PRO A 800 11.12 8.76 51.48
N ARG A 801 10.61 9.34 52.57
CA ARG A 801 10.98 10.70 53.01
C ARG A 801 12.42 10.85 53.52
N ASP A 802 13.17 9.76 53.71
CA ASP A 802 14.46 9.80 54.41
C ASP A 802 15.71 9.90 53.50
N TRP A 803 15.58 9.66 52.18
CA TRP A 803 16.68 9.79 51.22
C TRP A 803 16.12 9.93 49.81
N THR A 804 16.73 10.77 48.97
CA THR A 804 16.23 11.06 47.60
C THR A 804 17.25 10.77 46.50
N HIS A 805 18.52 10.58 46.86
CA HIS A 805 19.65 10.47 45.95
C HIS A 805 20.58 9.30 46.31
N LEU A 806 21.31 8.83 45.30
CA LEU A 806 22.53 8.03 45.42
C LEU A 806 23.72 8.91 45.07
N LEU A 807 24.74 8.92 45.92
CA LEU A 807 26.04 9.53 45.66
C LEU A 807 27.03 8.45 45.27
N ILE A 808 27.78 8.66 44.19
CA ILE A 808 28.75 7.70 43.67
C ILE A 808 30.15 8.30 43.79
N ALA A 809 31.02 7.60 44.51
CA ALA A 809 32.44 7.93 44.58
C ALA A 809 33.21 7.34 43.39
N ARG A 810 34.37 7.92 43.05
CA ARG A 810 35.21 7.47 41.93
C ARG A 810 35.74 6.05 42.07
N ASN A 811 35.86 5.55 43.30
CA ASN A 811 36.23 4.18 43.59
C ASN A 811 35.07 3.18 43.41
N GLY A 812 33.86 3.65 43.06
CA GLY A 812 32.67 2.82 42.87
C GLY A 812 31.77 2.70 44.09
N ASP A 813 32.14 3.28 45.25
CA ASP A 813 31.27 3.25 46.43
C ASP A 813 29.99 4.05 46.20
N VAL A 814 28.87 3.54 46.71
CA VAL A 814 27.54 4.15 46.58
C VAL A 814 26.96 4.47 47.96
N LEU A 815 26.46 5.69 48.14
CA LEU A 815 25.86 6.16 49.39
C LEU A 815 24.44 6.69 49.18
N LYS A 816 23.48 6.22 50.00
CA LYS A 816 22.10 6.72 50.01
C LYS A 816 21.95 7.95 50.90
N GLY A 817 21.20 8.94 50.43
CA GLY A 817 20.94 10.14 51.21
C GLY A 817 20.24 11.25 50.42
N ARG A 818 20.38 12.49 50.87
CA ARG A 818 19.88 13.69 50.20
C ARG A 818 21.04 14.63 49.92
N TRP A 819 21.14 15.11 48.69
CA TRP A 819 22.10 16.14 48.34
C TRP A 819 21.67 17.49 48.93
N VAL A 820 22.53 18.10 49.75
CA VAL A 820 22.23 19.34 50.48
C VAL A 820 22.89 20.55 49.81
N GLU A 821 24.21 20.48 49.61
CA GLU A 821 24.98 21.60 49.08
C GLU A 821 26.18 21.09 48.27
N MET A 822 26.67 21.90 47.32
CA MET A 822 27.94 21.68 46.65
C MET A 822 28.62 23.00 46.33
N ASN A 823 29.95 23.03 46.44
CA ASN A 823 30.76 24.14 45.95
C ASN A 823 31.92 23.61 45.06
N ALA A 824 32.88 24.47 44.76
CA ALA A 824 34.02 24.13 43.89
C ALA A 824 34.89 22.99 44.44
N THR A 825 34.90 22.75 45.75
CA THR A 825 35.87 21.85 46.40
C THR A 825 35.21 20.71 47.19
N HIS A 826 33.97 20.85 47.66
CA HIS A 826 33.32 19.86 48.51
C HIS A 826 31.81 19.77 48.23
N LEU A 827 31.20 18.62 48.54
CA LEU A 827 29.74 18.47 48.65
C LEU A 827 29.32 18.07 50.07
N ILE A 828 28.14 18.51 50.48
CA ILE A 828 27.46 18.06 51.70
C ILE A 828 26.30 17.14 51.31
N PHE A 829 26.31 15.93 51.87
CA PHE A 829 25.31 14.90 51.63
C PHE A 829 24.74 14.40 52.96
N ALA A 830 23.42 14.51 53.11
CA ALA A 830 22.69 14.09 54.29
C ALA A 830 22.33 12.61 54.21
N THR A 831 22.96 11.81 55.06
CA THR A 831 22.54 10.42 55.32
C THR A 831 21.49 10.41 56.44
N ARG A 832 20.85 9.28 56.71
CA ARG A 832 19.91 9.14 57.85
C ARG A 832 20.50 9.55 59.21
N VAL A 833 21.81 9.42 59.38
CA VAL A 833 22.47 9.58 60.68
C VAL A 833 23.08 10.97 60.83
N ARG A 834 23.57 11.57 59.73
CA ARG A 834 24.26 12.86 59.73
C ARG A 834 24.40 13.46 58.34
N GLU A 835 24.61 14.77 58.29
CA GLU A 835 25.22 15.44 57.15
C GLU A 835 26.73 15.19 57.13
N GLN A 836 27.24 14.78 55.98
CA GLN A 836 28.65 14.47 55.80
C GLN A 836 29.23 15.26 54.63
N ARG A 837 30.42 15.82 54.85
CA ARG A 837 31.20 16.54 53.85
C ARG A 837 32.12 15.57 53.11
N PHE A 838 32.08 15.60 51.78
CA PHE A 838 33.01 14.86 50.93
C PHE A 838 33.76 15.83 50.02
N ASP A 839 35.03 15.51 49.73
CA ASP A 839 35.81 16.20 48.71
C ASP A 839 35.20 15.90 47.34
N ARG A 840 34.89 16.95 46.57
CA ARG A 840 34.28 16.84 45.25
C ARG A 840 35.18 16.07 44.27
N ALA A 841 36.51 16.13 44.45
CA ALA A 841 37.45 15.41 43.60
C ALA A 841 37.32 13.89 43.69
N ASN A 842 36.71 13.37 44.76
CA ASN A 842 36.49 11.94 44.97
C ASN A 842 35.12 11.45 44.49
N ILE A 843 34.26 12.35 43.99
CA ILE A 843 32.90 12.04 43.55
C ILE A 843 32.87 11.85 42.04
N ALA A 844 32.22 10.78 41.60
CA ALA A 844 31.98 10.48 40.19
C ALA A 844 30.62 11.02 39.72
N GLY A 845 29.59 10.98 40.57
CA GLY A 845 28.27 11.46 40.19
C GLY A 845 27.25 11.38 41.31
N CYS A 846 26.05 11.89 41.02
CA CYS A 846 24.91 11.82 41.92
C CYS A 846 23.64 11.59 41.11
N ILE A 847 22.74 10.75 41.62
CA ILE A 847 21.53 10.29 40.93
C ILE A 847 20.35 10.48 41.85
N GLN A 848 19.28 11.08 41.35
CA GLN A 848 17.99 11.10 42.02
C GLN A 848 17.24 9.79 41.74
N VAL A 849 16.87 9.07 42.80
CA VAL A 849 16.22 7.74 42.69
C VAL A 849 14.72 7.80 42.94
N GLN A 850 14.26 8.83 43.66
CA GLN A 850 12.84 9.01 43.95
C GLN A 850 12.22 10.07 43.03
N SER A 851 11.18 9.67 42.31
CA SER A 851 10.34 10.61 41.55
C SER A 851 9.45 11.41 42.51
N SER A 852 9.52 12.73 42.40
CA SER A 852 8.55 13.64 43.00
C SER A 852 7.17 13.35 42.40
N LYS A 853 6.34 12.57 43.11
CA LYS A 853 4.98 12.12 42.72
C LYS A 853 4.94 11.28 41.43
N LYS A 854 4.10 10.23 41.45
CA LYS A 854 3.60 9.60 40.22
C LYS A 854 2.67 10.58 39.51
N GLU A 855 3.20 11.66 38.96
CA GLU A 855 2.53 12.29 37.83
C GLU A 855 2.78 11.39 36.63
N LYS A 856 1.69 11.02 35.96
CA LYS A 856 1.74 10.43 34.62
C LYS A 856 2.75 11.29 33.83
N PRO A 857 3.85 10.74 33.27
CA PRO A 857 4.79 11.56 32.52
C PRO A 857 3.94 12.40 31.57
N PRO A 858 4.05 13.74 31.60
CA PRO A 858 3.18 14.57 30.80
C PRO A 858 3.26 14.00 29.39
N GLU A 859 2.10 13.68 28.79
CA GLU A 859 2.03 13.42 27.37
C GLU A 859 2.47 14.72 26.71
N ALA A 860 3.78 14.88 26.52
CA ALA A 860 4.38 15.98 25.80
C ALA A 860 3.91 15.77 24.37
N THR A 861 2.76 16.38 24.08
CA THR A 861 2.00 16.09 22.87
C THR A 861 2.70 16.67 21.64
N GLN A 862 3.78 17.46 21.85
CA GLN A 862 4.49 18.24 20.83
C GLN A 862 6.00 18.46 21.10
N ALA A 863 6.68 17.65 21.92
CA ALA A 863 8.13 17.86 22.16
C ALA A 863 9.00 17.29 21.03
N MET A 864 9.98 18.08 20.55
CA MET A 864 11.00 17.64 19.60
C MET A 864 12.25 17.16 20.32
N GLY A 865 12.73 15.97 19.98
CA GLY A 865 14.01 15.42 20.44
C GLY A 865 15.13 15.72 19.45
N LEU A 866 16.26 16.21 19.95
CA LEU A 866 17.51 16.32 19.22
C LEU A 866 18.59 15.47 19.90
N LEU A 867 19.37 14.75 19.12
CA LEU A 867 20.57 14.04 19.57
C LEU A 867 21.76 14.56 18.79
N LEU A 868 22.83 14.94 19.49
CA LEU A 868 24.09 15.36 18.89
C LEU A 868 25.08 14.20 18.82
N ALA A 869 26.07 14.32 17.95
CA ALA A 869 27.08 13.28 17.76
C ALA A 869 28.00 13.04 18.99
N ASP A 870 28.04 13.99 19.94
CA ASP A 870 28.75 13.84 21.22
C ASP A 870 27.91 13.18 22.34
N GLY A 871 26.68 12.75 22.00
CA GLY A 871 25.72 12.16 22.92
C GLY A 871 24.85 13.16 23.68
N THR A 872 25.02 14.46 23.46
CA THR A 872 24.12 15.49 24.01
C THR A 872 22.71 15.31 23.45
N GLN A 873 21.71 15.41 24.31
CA GLN A 873 20.30 15.21 23.97
C GLN A 873 19.44 16.35 24.51
N PHE A 874 18.54 16.89 23.68
CA PHE A 874 17.62 17.95 24.06
C PHE A 874 16.17 17.60 23.71
N PHE A 875 15.25 17.97 24.59
CA PHE A 875 13.80 17.89 24.38
C PHE A 875 13.19 19.27 24.59
N TRP A 876 12.78 19.92 23.50
CA TRP A 876 12.40 21.32 23.51
C TRP A 876 11.45 21.69 22.37
N GLU A 877 10.86 22.89 22.46
CA GLU A 877 10.04 23.45 21.39
C GLU A 877 10.95 24.19 20.38
N PRO A 878 10.89 23.83 19.09
CA PRO A 878 11.72 24.46 18.07
C PRO A 878 11.26 25.91 17.82
N GLN A 879 12.19 26.87 17.88
CA GLN A 879 11.89 28.29 17.62
C GLN A 879 12.32 28.71 16.21
N ARG A 880 13.62 28.63 15.93
CA ARG A 880 14.19 29.05 14.64
C ARG A 880 15.51 28.36 14.35
N THR A 881 15.86 28.28 13.07
CA THR A 881 17.21 27.89 12.62
C THR A 881 17.92 29.08 11.98
N SER A 882 19.23 29.16 12.17
CA SER A 882 20.14 29.97 11.35
C SER A 882 20.96 29.05 10.45
N VAL A 883 21.88 29.61 9.66
CA VAL A 883 22.82 28.81 8.85
C VAL A 883 23.68 27.89 9.73
N THR A 884 24.03 28.31 10.95
CA THR A 884 24.98 27.61 11.83
C THR A 884 24.34 26.94 13.03
N ASP A 885 23.20 27.44 13.50
CA ASP A 885 22.65 27.11 14.82
C ASP A 885 21.16 26.83 14.77
N TRP A 886 20.69 26.03 15.71
CA TRP A 886 19.28 25.81 16.00
C TRP A 886 18.96 26.31 17.40
N TYR A 887 17.90 27.10 17.51
CA TYR A 887 17.38 27.66 18.74
C TYR A 887 16.04 27.02 19.08
N GLY A 888 15.84 26.76 20.36
CA GLY A 888 14.60 26.25 20.93
C GLY A 888 14.48 26.62 22.40
N ASP A 889 13.30 26.41 22.96
CA ASP A 889 12.99 26.75 24.34
C ASP A 889 12.60 25.51 25.13
N SER A 890 13.20 25.38 26.31
CA SER A 890 12.84 24.37 27.30
C SER A 890 12.16 25.00 28.50
N PRO A 891 11.10 24.38 29.04
CA PRO A 891 10.50 24.82 30.30
C PRO A 891 11.41 24.64 31.51
N ILE A 892 12.55 23.92 31.39
CA ILE A 892 13.49 23.68 32.50
C ILE A 892 14.56 24.77 32.58
N TYR A 893 15.18 25.11 31.44
CA TYR A 893 16.39 25.94 31.37
C TYR A 893 16.27 27.10 30.37
N GLY A 894 15.06 27.38 29.88
CA GLY A 894 14.79 28.46 28.94
C GLY A 894 15.39 28.20 27.56
N GLN A 895 15.90 29.26 26.93
CA GLN A 895 16.45 29.19 25.58
C GLN A 895 17.76 28.41 25.54
N ALA A 896 17.90 27.55 24.54
CA ALA A 896 19.14 26.88 24.22
C ALA A 896 19.57 27.14 22.77
N ARG A 897 20.84 26.89 22.50
CA ARG A 897 21.47 27.06 21.19
C ARG A 897 22.34 25.85 20.90
N VAL A 898 22.03 25.18 19.80
CA VAL A 898 22.73 23.97 19.36
C VAL A 898 23.38 24.22 18.01
N PRO A 899 24.68 23.92 17.82
CA PRO A 899 25.32 23.97 16.51
C PRO A 899 24.67 22.95 15.57
N PHE A 900 24.09 23.42 14.47
CA PHE A 900 23.31 22.59 13.55
C PHE A 900 24.12 21.46 12.92
N GLN A 901 25.41 21.71 12.65
CA GLN A 901 26.32 20.71 12.12
C GLN A 901 26.55 19.53 13.07
N ARG A 902 26.16 19.62 14.35
CA ARG A 902 26.30 18.53 15.34
C ARG A 902 25.07 17.66 15.55
N VAL A 903 23.90 18.06 15.04
CA VAL A 903 22.61 17.36 15.16
C VAL A 903 22.61 15.98 14.46
N MET A 904 22.88 14.89 15.15
CA MET A 904 22.88 13.56 14.55
C MET A 904 21.48 13.03 14.25
N GLU A 905 20.53 13.25 15.16
CA GLU A 905 19.14 12.78 15.00
C GLU A 905 18.13 13.86 15.40
N ILE A 906 17.02 13.93 14.65
CA ILE A 906 15.83 14.72 14.98
C ILE A 906 14.66 13.74 15.12
N THR A 907 13.90 13.86 16.20
CA THR A 907 12.63 13.15 16.36
C THR A 907 11.51 14.14 16.69
N ALA A 908 10.39 14.07 15.98
CA ALA A 908 9.21 14.91 16.26
C ALA A 908 7.92 14.06 16.26
N GLY A 909 6.95 14.39 17.12
CA GLY A 909 5.64 13.74 17.23
C GLY A 909 5.37 13.07 18.58
N LYS A 910 4.23 12.37 18.71
CA LYS A 910 3.81 11.69 19.96
C LYS A 910 4.74 10.52 20.25
N ARG A 911 5.79 10.78 21.01
CA ARG A 911 6.67 9.75 21.53
C ARG A 911 6.19 9.37 22.93
N ARG A 912 5.82 8.10 23.11
CA ARG A 912 6.04 7.44 24.39
C ARG A 912 7.56 7.30 24.47
N LEU A 913 8.21 7.88 25.49
CA LEU A 913 9.66 7.84 25.73
C LEU A 913 10.18 6.40 25.90
N GLU A 914 10.03 5.54 24.88
CA GLU A 914 10.34 4.13 25.02
C GLU A 914 11.84 3.92 24.90
N HIS A 915 12.56 4.34 23.86
CA HIS A 915 13.98 3.95 23.74
C HIS A 915 14.91 5.12 23.36
N GLY A 916 15.40 5.84 24.36
CA GLY A 916 16.44 6.85 24.21
C GLY A 916 17.04 7.17 25.57
N LEU A 917 17.70 6.17 26.18
CA LEU A 917 18.34 6.24 27.49
C LEU A 917 19.29 5.02 27.68
N ALA A 918 19.93 4.52 26.61
CA ALA A 918 20.65 3.24 26.66
C ALA A 918 21.87 3.24 27.61
N ASP A 919 22.50 4.38 27.90
CA ASP A 919 23.69 4.39 28.77
C ASP A 919 23.39 4.61 30.26
N TYR A 920 22.15 4.97 30.62
CA TYR A 920 21.79 5.14 32.04
C TYR A 920 20.53 4.37 32.47
N ARG A 921 19.61 4.02 31.58
CA ARG A 921 18.57 2.99 31.88
C ARG A 921 19.16 1.58 31.98
N SER A 922 20.39 1.34 31.52
CA SER A 922 21.18 0.14 31.87
C SER A 922 21.60 0.10 33.36
N TRP A 923 21.20 1.11 34.15
CA TRP A 923 21.35 1.10 35.60
C TRP A 923 19.99 0.97 36.32
N ILE A 924 18.86 1.18 35.63
CA ILE A 924 17.52 1.25 36.22
C ILE A 924 16.43 0.89 35.18
N ARG A 925 16.25 -0.39 34.81
CA ARG A 925 14.97 -1.16 34.69
C ARG A 925 15.05 -2.36 33.73
N SER A 926 14.73 -3.55 34.27
CA SER A 926 13.55 -4.32 33.84
C SER A 926 12.79 -4.83 35.06
N GLY A 927 11.46 -4.78 35.00
CA GLY A 927 10.58 -4.78 36.18
C GLY A 927 10.20 -6.15 36.73
N PHE A 928 9.96 -6.17 38.04
CA PHE A 928 9.06 -7.09 38.74
C PHE A 928 7.70 -7.18 38.01
N GLN A 929 7.29 -8.40 37.67
CA GLN A 929 5.89 -8.82 37.77
C GLN A 929 5.61 -9.14 39.24
N SER A 930 4.51 -8.62 39.78
CA SER A 930 3.94 -9.16 41.02
C SER A 930 3.32 -10.53 40.70
N PRO A 931 3.59 -11.59 41.47
CA PRO A 931 2.62 -12.67 41.62
C PRO A 931 1.48 -12.15 42.52
N ASP A 932 0.24 -12.48 42.15
CA ASP A 932 -1.04 -12.16 42.82
C ASP A 932 -1.64 -10.76 42.52
N ASP A 933 -2.18 -10.60 41.30
CA ASP A 933 -3.61 -10.30 41.01
C ASP A 933 -3.88 -10.34 39.48
#